data_AF-A0A1C4UAJ5-F1
#
_entry.id   AF-A0A1C4UAJ5-F1
#
_cell.length_a   1.000
_cell.length_b   1.000
_cell.length_c   1.000
_cell.angle_alpha   90.00
_cell.angle_beta   90.00
_cell.angle_gamma   90.00
#
_symmetry.space_group_name_H-M   'P 1'
#
loop_
_entity.id
_entity.type
_entity.pdbx_description
1 polymer ?
#
loop_
_entity_poly.entity_id
_entity_poly.type
_entity_poly.pdbx_seq_one_letter_code
_entity_poly.pdbx_strand_id
1 'polypeptide(L)'
;MLLARLTERAPNVTVVLDCCHAAHMSRQSGPRVRALLRAAPGQWQPTYESVERHVHGLIAGGLPIDRRPLIGSDRAVRVVACAPTEAAFEDTNRDGVQMGLLTDALTRALREADGLRVNWSTLMEAVRRQVQAIAFTQRPEAEGPSSRVPFEVTELDPLDTLPVTADGTARIQLLGAPLLGVEVGDEFAIGADGADLGMVSVTRLLPTAAVAELPPEIAGQPLPPGARARRVRAAAPAMPVRLPADHPATADLIEALAARTMLRPADPDTRPAVEVVADEQGRLVIRDDYGPLHAPRPATRADIAAIATNLQRIAQASALRRLTGDPDRPLRHDVRVEWGRVRDGREEPLELTGSLLFTQSHERIWFRLRNEGDRAVYVSLIDIGISSRIAVLTQSDPGGIRLAPGASYTHGWNSDRRLLTGVPMTWPDSIDPAVPRPETVLVLISDGPVDVSVFQQRGLRDGRVRSGLENLLAQIAYGVSREIGDAPASQVRYAIQPIDFTVSPTPPPITERATFLVDDRPAQPIRLLAPRGTTPIQVAVRIADLIVHRNRALGSADVRVDAVVLTGGSGTQPVYRAATMRFSNVRDNERLPLDNVLIYHGPAVDFLDIAVWVSRDTSGSLALSALLEQRLTSPAVQGAGLRVAELALTAPHAAVAVAVAGAGAVLVNTAYELLTGVVGPSIGLYRTSLLAQEQFGIGRHERHPQDFSFTFTVDEVT
;
A
#
# COMPACT_ATOMS: atom_id res chain seq x y z
N MET A 1 -19.94 6.86 -18.19
CA MET A 1 -20.69 5.81 -18.92
C MET A 1 -20.14 5.55 -20.33
N LEU A 2 -19.98 6.56 -21.20
CA LEU A 2 -19.40 6.36 -22.54
C LEU A 2 -18.01 5.70 -22.49
N LEU A 3 -17.10 6.25 -21.66
CA LEU A 3 -15.75 5.72 -21.49
C LEU A 3 -15.76 4.23 -21.10
N ALA A 4 -16.56 3.85 -20.11
CA ALA A 4 -16.72 2.46 -19.68
C ALA A 4 -17.14 1.52 -20.82
N ARG A 5 -18.12 1.94 -21.63
CA ARG A 5 -18.56 1.17 -22.80
C ARG A 5 -17.47 1.07 -23.88
N LEU A 6 -16.66 2.12 -24.06
CA LEU A 6 -15.53 2.09 -24.99
C LEU A 6 -14.45 1.12 -24.49
N THR A 7 -14.14 1.12 -23.19
CA THR A 7 -13.12 0.24 -22.59
C THR A 7 -13.56 -1.23 -22.46
N GLU A 8 -14.87 -1.51 -22.53
CA GLU A 8 -15.40 -2.86 -22.74
C GLU A 8 -15.14 -3.36 -24.17
N ARG A 9 -15.09 -2.45 -25.16
CA ARG A 9 -14.93 -2.79 -26.57
C ARG A 9 -13.47 -2.79 -27.04
N ALA A 10 -12.62 -1.98 -26.42
CA ALA A 10 -11.21 -1.86 -26.77
C ALA A 10 -10.33 -1.80 -25.52
N PRO A 11 -9.20 -2.54 -25.49
CA PRO A 11 -8.23 -2.46 -24.40
C PRO A 11 -7.40 -1.17 -24.42
N ASN A 12 -7.51 -0.38 -25.49
CA ASN A 12 -6.85 0.90 -25.64
C ASN A 12 -7.83 1.97 -26.10
N VAL A 13 -8.15 2.92 -25.22
CA VAL A 13 -9.03 4.05 -25.52
C VAL A 13 -8.29 5.33 -25.20
N THR A 14 -8.17 6.24 -26.16
CA THR A 14 -7.69 7.61 -25.90
C THR A 14 -8.86 8.57 -26.01
N VAL A 15 -9.08 9.38 -24.99
CA VAL A 15 -10.08 10.46 -25.00
C VAL A 15 -9.36 11.78 -24.84
N VAL A 16 -9.52 12.67 -25.82
CA VAL A 16 -8.97 14.03 -25.77
C VAL A 16 -10.10 14.98 -25.41
N LEU A 17 -9.93 15.72 -24.31
CA LEU A 17 -10.87 16.67 -23.77
C LEU A 17 -10.24 18.06 -23.80
N ASP A 18 -10.44 18.74 -24.92
CA ASP A 18 -10.14 20.17 -25.02
C ASP A 18 -11.37 20.97 -24.60
N CYS A 19 -11.48 21.29 -23.31
CA CYS A 19 -12.55 22.11 -22.74
C CYS A 19 -12.12 22.72 -21.39
N CYS A 20 -12.78 23.79 -20.93
CA CYS A 20 -12.48 24.36 -19.61
C CYS A 20 -12.83 23.36 -18.50
N HIS A 21 -12.01 23.29 -17.44
CA HIS A 21 -12.14 22.29 -16.38
C HIS A 21 -12.20 20.85 -16.91
N ALA A 22 -11.39 20.53 -17.93
CA ALA A 22 -11.37 19.20 -18.56
C ALA A 22 -11.00 18.08 -17.58
N ALA A 23 -10.11 18.36 -16.62
CA ALA A 23 -9.91 17.51 -15.45
C ALA A 23 -11.12 17.68 -14.50
N HIS A 24 -11.78 16.58 -14.14
CA HIS A 24 -12.97 16.50 -13.27
C HIS A 24 -14.28 17.18 -13.72
N MET A 25 -14.33 17.87 -14.87
CA MET A 25 -15.54 18.50 -15.44
C MET A 25 -16.20 19.58 -14.55
N SER A 26 -16.09 20.84 -15.00
CA SER A 26 -16.83 22.07 -14.62
C SER A 26 -16.99 22.40 -13.13
N ARG A 27 -16.23 23.40 -12.65
CA ARG A 27 -16.48 24.10 -11.37
C ARG A 27 -16.10 25.59 -11.45
N GLN A 28 -16.95 26.45 -12.02
CA GLN A 28 -17.01 27.88 -11.65
C GLN A 28 -18.19 28.65 -12.27
N SER A 29 -18.63 29.72 -11.58
CA SER A 29 -19.76 30.60 -11.90
C SER A 29 -19.34 32.06 -12.23
N GLY A 30 -18.20 32.26 -12.91
CA GLY A 30 -17.65 33.58 -13.30
C GLY A 30 -16.97 33.56 -14.69
N PRO A 31 -16.72 34.72 -15.34
CA PRO A 31 -16.88 34.91 -16.80
C PRO A 31 -15.68 34.38 -17.60
N ARG A 32 -15.75 33.87 -18.84
CA ARG A 32 -16.83 33.44 -19.75
C ARG A 32 -16.35 32.08 -20.28
N VAL A 33 -17.01 31.00 -19.85
CA VAL A 33 -16.63 29.60 -20.13
C VAL A 33 -16.98 29.21 -21.56
N ARG A 34 -16.26 28.25 -22.17
CA ARG A 34 -16.63 27.57 -23.43
C ARG A 34 -18.02 26.94 -23.29
N ALA A 35 -19.05 27.68 -23.68
CA ALA A 35 -20.40 27.18 -23.87
C ALA A 35 -20.80 27.42 -25.33
N LEU A 36 -21.26 26.36 -26.01
CA LEU A 36 -21.82 26.42 -27.37
C LEU A 36 -23.15 27.22 -27.44
N LEU A 37 -23.66 27.70 -26.31
CA LEU A 37 -24.87 28.51 -26.27
C LEU A 37 -24.50 29.98 -26.37
N ARG A 38 -24.54 30.53 -27.58
CA ARG A 38 -24.83 31.96 -27.75
C ARG A 38 -26.09 32.24 -26.93
N ALA A 39 -26.02 33.15 -25.97
CA ALA A 39 -27.16 33.52 -25.13
C ALA A 39 -28.28 34.09 -26.02
N ALA A 40 -29.18 33.21 -26.47
CA ALA A 40 -30.50 33.63 -26.92
C ALA A 40 -31.29 33.98 -25.65
N PRO A 41 -31.92 35.16 -25.56
CA PRO A 41 -32.79 35.50 -24.44
C PRO A 41 -33.86 34.42 -24.27
N GLY A 42 -33.95 33.81 -23.09
CA GLY A 42 -34.99 32.83 -22.75
C GLY A 42 -34.62 31.35 -22.84
N GLN A 43 -33.36 30.98 -23.15
CA GLN A 43 -32.93 29.58 -23.05
C GLN A 43 -32.43 29.21 -21.65
N TRP A 44 -32.81 28.00 -21.21
CA TRP A 44 -32.39 27.39 -19.95
C TRP A 44 -30.86 27.35 -19.83
N GLN A 45 -30.33 27.84 -18.71
CA GLN A 45 -28.93 27.72 -18.37
C GLN A 45 -28.72 26.53 -17.44
N PRO A 46 -27.98 25.49 -17.85
CA PRO A 46 -27.63 24.40 -16.95
C PRO A 46 -26.84 24.92 -15.76
N THR A 47 -27.40 24.81 -14.56
CA THR A 47 -26.65 24.97 -13.30
C THR A 47 -26.04 23.63 -12.90
N TYR A 48 -24.97 23.66 -12.11
CA TYR A 48 -24.37 22.44 -11.53
C TYR A 48 -25.43 21.56 -10.84
N GLU A 49 -26.24 22.18 -10.00
CA GLU A 49 -27.32 21.51 -9.28
C GLU A 49 -28.36 20.87 -10.23
N SER A 50 -28.66 21.52 -11.36
CA SER A 50 -29.58 20.98 -12.36
C SER A 50 -29.00 19.77 -13.09
N VAL A 51 -27.70 19.79 -13.40
CA VAL A 51 -26.99 18.67 -14.02
C VAL A 51 -26.86 17.51 -13.02
N GLU A 52 -26.49 17.80 -11.77
CA GLU A 52 -26.37 16.81 -10.70
C GLU A 52 -27.73 16.12 -10.45
N ARG A 53 -28.80 16.90 -10.33
CA ARG A 53 -30.17 16.38 -10.18
C ARG A 53 -30.58 15.51 -11.37
N HIS A 54 -30.26 15.93 -12.59
CA HIS A 54 -30.54 15.15 -13.80
C HIS A 54 -29.78 13.81 -13.80
N VAL A 55 -28.48 13.82 -13.48
CA VAL A 55 -27.67 12.61 -13.35
C VAL A 55 -28.24 11.68 -12.28
N HIS A 56 -28.62 12.20 -11.11
CA HIS A 56 -29.28 11.39 -10.08
C HIS A 56 -30.60 10.80 -10.55
N GLY A 57 -31.40 11.56 -11.32
CA GLY A 57 -32.61 11.05 -11.95
C GLY A 57 -32.32 9.89 -12.91
N LEU A 58 -31.26 9.98 -13.72
CA LEU A 58 -30.83 8.88 -14.59
C LEU A 58 -30.37 7.65 -13.80
N ILE A 59 -29.63 7.85 -12.71
CA ILE A 59 -29.19 6.75 -11.82
C ILE A 59 -30.40 6.05 -11.19
N ALA A 60 -31.33 6.83 -10.62
CA ALA A 60 -32.58 6.29 -10.09
C ALA A 60 -33.43 5.58 -11.16
N GLY A 61 -33.35 6.04 -12.41
CA GLY A 61 -33.97 5.42 -13.58
C GLY A 61 -33.23 4.18 -14.12
N GLY A 62 -32.19 3.67 -13.43
CA GLY A 62 -31.50 2.44 -13.79
C GLY A 62 -30.27 2.61 -14.68
N LEU A 63 -29.68 3.81 -14.75
CA LEU A 63 -28.41 4.01 -15.44
C LEU A 63 -27.32 3.09 -14.82
N PRO A 64 -26.67 2.21 -15.60
CA PRO A 64 -25.73 1.23 -15.06
C PRO A 64 -24.38 1.87 -14.69
N ILE A 65 -24.32 2.46 -13.50
CA ILE A 65 -23.14 3.14 -12.96
C ILE A 65 -22.01 2.18 -12.57
N ASP A 66 -22.33 0.91 -12.33
CA ASP A 66 -21.39 -0.13 -11.87
C ASP A 66 -20.28 -0.45 -12.87
N ARG A 67 -20.48 -0.03 -14.13
CA ARG A 67 -19.49 -0.19 -15.21
C ARG A 67 -18.39 0.86 -15.15
N ARG A 68 -18.58 1.95 -14.39
CA ARG A 68 -17.57 3.00 -14.23
C ARG A 68 -16.56 2.53 -13.16
N PRO A 69 -15.26 2.46 -13.48
CA PRO A 69 -14.27 2.19 -12.46
C PRO A 69 -14.30 3.30 -11.40
N LEU A 70 -14.08 2.92 -10.14
CA LEU A 70 -14.06 3.85 -9.01
C LEU A 70 -12.91 4.87 -9.12
N ILE A 71 -11.78 4.43 -9.69
CA ILE A 71 -10.52 5.20 -9.78
C ILE A 71 -9.99 5.08 -11.21
N GLY A 72 -9.99 6.19 -11.94
CA GLY A 72 -9.43 6.27 -13.29
C GLY A 72 -9.90 5.15 -14.22
N SER A 73 -9.14 4.85 -15.26
CA SER A 73 -9.35 3.68 -16.10
C SER A 73 -7.99 3.14 -16.49
N ASP A 74 -7.72 1.88 -16.22
CA ASP A 74 -6.49 1.18 -16.63
C ASP A 74 -6.42 0.97 -18.15
N ARG A 75 -7.54 1.11 -18.86
CA ARG A 75 -7.64 0.93 -20.32
C ARG A 75 -7.74 2.22 -21.10
N ALA A 76 -7.80 3.36 -20.42
CA ALA A 76 -8.03 4.63 -21.09
C ALA A 76 -7.10 5.74 -20.66
N VAL A 77 -6.44 6.36 -21.63
CA VAL A 77 -5.69 7.60 -21.45
C VAL A 77 -6.63 8.76 -21.72
N ARG A 78 -6.76 9.69 -20.77
CA ARG A 78 -7.52 10.93 -20.97
C ARG A 78 -6.54 12.09 -21.06
N VAL A 79 -6.46 12.71 -22.22
CA VAL A 79 -5.70 13.94 -22.41
C VAL A 79 -6.62 15.10 -22.12
N VAL A 80 -6.29 15.92 -21.13
CA VAL A 80 -7.13 17.04 -20.65
C VAL A 80 -6.41 18.36 -20.87
N ALA A 81 -7.15 19.39 -21.26
CA ALA A 81 -6.57 20.69 -21.62
C ALA A 81 -6.07 21.51 -20.44
N CYS A 82 -6.59 21.27 -19.23
CA CYS A 82 -6.25 22.04 -18.04
C CYS A 82 -6.56 21.23 -16.77
N ALA A 83 -5.92 21.60 -15.66
CA ALA A 83 -6.16 21.02 -14.35
C ALA A 83 -7.59 21.34 -13.83
N PRO A 84 -8.06 20.71 -12.73
CA PRO A 84 -9.47 20.73 -12.36
C PRO A 84 -10.02 22.13 -12.04
N THR A 85 -9.15 22.99 -11.52
CA THR A 85 -9.46 24.37 -11.13
C THR A 85 -9.11 25.40 -12.21
N GLU A 86 -8.62 24.97 -13.36
CA GLU A 86 -8.11 25.84 -14.42
C GLU A 86 -9.08 25.94 -15.60
N ALA A 87 -8.87 26.96 -16.43
CA ALA A 87 -9.56 27.14 -17.69
C ALA A 87 -8.68 26.69 -18.87
N ALA A 88 -9.32 26.27 -19.95
CA ALA A 88 -8.67 26.04 -21.24
C ALA A 88 -8.92 27.22 -22.17
N PHE A 89 -7.89 27.65 -22.91
CA PHE A 89 -7.90 28.80 -23.80
C PHE A 89 -7.74 28.39 -25.28
N GLU A 90 -8.15 29.28 -26.18
CA GLU A 90 -8.00 29.15 -27.64
C GLU A 90 -7.19 30.33 -28.17
N ASP A 91 -6.36 30.08 -29.18
CA ASP A 91 -5.61 31.12 -29.88
C ASP A 91 -5.51 30.80 -31.38
N THR A 92 -5.07 31.78 -32.17
CA THR A 92 -4.75 31.58 -33.57
C THR A 92 -3.39 30.89 -33.68
N ASN A 93 -3.36 29.69 -34.27
CA ASN A 93 -2.13 28.95 -34.45
C ASN A 93 -1.24 29.52 -35.57
N ARG A 94 -0.06 28.91 -35.82
CA ARG A 94 0.90 29.36 -36.84
C ARG A 94 0.37 29.26 -38.29
N ASP A 95 -0.65 28.45 -38.51
CA ASP A 95 -1.33 28.29 -39.80
C ASP A 95 -2.51 29.26 -39.97
N GLY A 96 -2.71 30.19 -39.02
CA GLY A 96 -3.81 31.15 -39.03
C GLY A 96 -5.17 30.58 -38.63
N VAL A 97 -5.22 29.37 -38.06
CA VAL A 97 -6.45 28.69 -37.66
C VAL A 97 -6.71 28.90 -36.17
N GLN A 98 -7.91 29.37 -35.83
CA GLN A 98 -8.36 29.47 -34.44
C GLN A 98 -8.60 28.07 -33.87
N MET A 99 -7.89 27.68 -32.82
CA MET A 99 -8.06 26.39 -32.15
C MET A 99 -7.65 26.42 -30.68
N GLY A 100 -8.03 25.39 -29.92
CA GLY A 100 -7.61 25.22 -28.52
C GLY A 100 -6.10 25.05 -28.40
N LEU A 101 -5.51 25.68 -27.38
CA LEU A 101 -4.06 25.61 -27.12
C LEU A 101 -3.61 24.16 -26.91
N LEU A 102 -4.42 23.33 -26.24
CA LEU A 102 -4.14 21.89 -26.13
C LEU A 102 -4.11 21.24 -27.51
N THR A 103 -5.17 21.43 -28.30
CA THR A 103 -5.30 20.77 -29.61
C THR A 103 -4.14 21.16 -30.55
N ASP A 104 -3.74 22.43 -30.60
CA ASP A 104 -2.60 22.88 -31.40
C ASP A 104 -1.30 22.21 -30.94
N ALA A 105 -0.98 22.32 -29.65
CA ALA A 105 0.25 21.78 -29.09
C ALA A 105 0.32 20.24 -29.19
N LEU A 106 -0.80 19.55 -28.93
CA LEU A 106 -0.88 18.09 -29.04
C LEU A 106 -0.71 17.61 -30.47
N THR A 107 -1.34 18.26 -31.44
CA THR A 107 -1.22 17.88 -32.86
C THR A 107 0.21 18.04 -33.34
N ARG A 108 0.90 19.09 -32.90
CA ARG A 108 2.32 19.30 -33.20
C ARG A 108 3.20 18.26 -32.54
N ALA A 109 3.05 18.06 -31.24
CA ALA A 109 3.82 17.06 -30.51
C ALA A 109 3.66 15.66 -31.10
N LEU A 110 2.46 15.27 -31.54
CA LEU A 110 2.22 13.99 -32.21
C LEU A 110 2.88 13.90 -33.59
N ARG A 111 2.85 14.97 -34.40
CA ARG A 111 3.54 15.00 -35.70
C ARG A 111 5.06 14.96 -35.55
N GLU A 112 5.58 15.68 -34.56
CA GLU A 112 6.99 15.71 -34.22
C GLU A 112 7.46 14.37 -33.65
N ALA A 113 6.57 13.65 -32.97
CA ALA A 113 6.81 12.33 -32.43
C ALA A 113 6.48 11.16 -33.39
N ASP A 114 6.12 11.46 -34.65
CA ASP A 114 5.78 10.42 -35.62
C ASP A 114 6.99 9.54 -35.94
N GLY A 115 6.80 8.22 -35.93
CA GLY A 115 7.88 7.23 -36.03
C GLY A 115 8.75 7.07 -34.78
N LEU A 116 8.47 7.81 -33.70
CA LEU A 116 9.16 7.67 -32.41
C LEU A 116 8.34 6.82 -31.47
N ARG A 117 9.02 6.14 -30.55
CA ARG A 117 8.33 5.50 -29.44
C ARG A 117 8.57 6.27 -28.15
N VAL A 118 7.72 7.26 -27.95
CA VAL A 118 7.59 8.02 -26.72
C VAL A 118 6.31 7.60 -26.01
N ASN A 119 6.21 7.83 -24.70
CA ASN A 119 4.96 7.59 -23.96
C ASN A 119 4.14 8.89 -23.79
N TRP A 120 2.87 8.75 -23.39
CA TRP A 120 1.98 9.90 -23.17
C TRP A 120 2.51 10.89 -22.15
N SER A 121 3.17 10.45 -21.06
CA SER A 121 3.74 11.37 -20.08
C SER A 121 4.82 12.26 -20.71
N THR A 122 5.74 11.68 -21.48
CA THR A 122 6.78 12.42 -22.21
C THR A 122 6.17 13.37 -23.25
N LEU A 123 5.21 12.88 -24.04
CA LEU A 123 4.51 13.69 -25.02
C LEU A 123 3.81 14.89 -24.34
N MET A 124 3.15 14.65 -23.22
CA MET A 124 2.42 15.69 -22.50
C MET A 124 3.31 16.71 -21.81
N GLU A 125 4.55 16.38 -21.44
CA GLU A 125 5.52 17.38 -20.98
C GLU A 125 5.84 18.39 -22.09
N ALA A 126 6.00 17.94 -23.34
CA ALA A 126 6.22 18.82 -24.48
C ALA A 126 4.99 19.69 -24.76
N VAL A 127 3.79 19.08 -24.78
CA VAL A 127 2.52 19.79 -24.94
C VAL A 127 2.33 20.85 -23.85
N ARG A 128 2.57 20.47 -22.58
CA ARG A 128 2.43 21.37 -21.43
C ARG A 128 3.34 22.58 -21.55
N ARG A 129 4.60 22.37 -21.95
CA ARG A 129 5.55 23.47 -22.16
C ARG A 129 5.08 24.45 -23.25
N GLN A 130 4.59 23.92 -24.37
CA GLN A 130 4.08 24.75 -25.47
C GLN A 130 2.84 25.55 -25.04
N VAL A 131 1.89 24.93 -24.32
CA VAL A 131 0.70 25.61 -23.83
C VAL A 131 1.05 26.67 -22.77
N GLN A 132 1.90 26.33 -21.81
CA GLN A 132 2.28 27.25 -20.72
C GLN A 132 3.15 28.43 -21.18
N ALA A 133 3.80 28.33 -22.36
CA ALA A 133 4.48 29.47 -22.97
C ALA A 133 3.49 30.56 -23.44
N ILE A 134 2.24 30.21 -23.71
CA ILE A 134 1.19 31.13 -24.17
C ILE A 134 0.23 31.47 -23.02
N ALA A 135 -0.25 30.44 -22.30
CA ALA A 135 -1.17 30.56 -21.18
C ALA A 135 -0.59 29.83 -19.96
N PHE A 136 0.20 30.54 -19.17
CA PHE A 136 0.93 29.97 -18.02
C PHE A 136 0.03 29.18 -17.05
N THR A 137 -1.20 29.66 -16.81
CA THR A 137 -2.15 29.05 -15.87
C THR A 137 -2.90 27.85 -16.43
N GLN A 138 -2.68 27.49 -17.71
CA GLN A 138 -3.29 26.32 -18.33
C GLN A 138 -2.29 25.17 -18.31
N ARG A 139 -2.58 24.11 -17.56
CA ARG A 139 -1.73 22.93 -17.43
C ARG A 139 -2.40 21.69 -18.06
N PRO A 140 -2.04 21.34 -19.30
CA PRO A 140 -2.42 20.06 -19.89
C PRO A 140 -1.86 18.85 -19.15
N GLU A 141 -2.65 17.79 -19.06
CA GLU A 141 -2.26 16.53 -18.41
C GLU A 141 -2.76 15.29 -19.19
N ALA A 142 -2.09 14.15 -18.98
CA ALA A 142 -2.58 12.83 -19.38
C ALA A 142 -2.91 12.02 -18.13
N GLU A 143 -4.20 11.75 -17.93
CA GLU A 143 -4.70 10.90 -16.86
C GLU A 143 -4.73 9.42 -17.30
N GLY A 144 -4.63 8.50 -16.33
CA GLY A 144 -4.68 7.05 -16.58
C GLY A 144 -3.28 6.46 -16.87
N PRO A 145 -3.15 5.43 -17.74
CA PRO A 145 -1.90 4.75 -18.01
C PRO A 145 -1.00 5.59 -18.95
N SER A 146 -0.49 6.70 -18.45
CA SER A 146 0.31 7.68 -19.23
C SER A 146 1.71 7.17 -19.61
N SER A 147 2.13 6.03 -19.07
CA SER A 147 3.34 5.31 -19.52
C SER A 147 3.17 4.60 -20.87
N ARG A 148 1.95 4.55 -21.43
CA ARG A 148 1.68 3.97 -22.75
C ARG A 148 2.26 4.81 -23.88
N VAL A 149 2.72 4.13 -24.92
CA VAL A 149 2.97 4.73 -26.23
C VAL A 149 1.64 5.25 -26.79
N PRO A 150 1.60 6.46 -27.38
CA PRO A 150 0.40 6.97 -28.03
C PRO A 150 -0.27 5.92 -28.93
N PHE A 151 -1.54 5.65 -28.64
CA PHE A 151 -2.38 4.71 -29.38
C PHE A 151 -1.96 3.23 -29.35
N GLU A 152 -1.02 2.85 -28.48
CA GLU A 152 -0.71 1.44 -28.18
C GLU A 152 -1.05 1.04 -26.74
N VAL A 153 -1.13 -0.27 -26.50
CA VAL A 153 -1.19 -0.85 -25.14
C VAL A 153 0.19 -1.04 -24.52
N THR A 154 1.25 -0.86 -25.32
CA THR A 154 2.62 -0.99 -24.86
C THR A 154 2.98 0.17 -23.95
N GLU A 155 3.52 -0.14 -22.78
CA GLU A 155 4.06 0.86 -21.86
C GLU A 155 5.59 0.86 -21.95
N LEU A 156 6.15 2.06 -21.97
CA LEU A 156 7.59 2.28 -21.86
C LEU A 156 7.94 2.43 -20.39
N ASP A 157 8.96 1.72 -19.94
CA ASP A 157 9.47 1.83 -18.57
C ASP A 157 10.20 3.20 -18.45
N PRO A 158 9.72 4.16 -17.63
CA PRO A 158 10.34 5.49 -17.51
C PRO A 158 11.78 5.46 -16.94
N LEU A 159 12.19 4.31 -16.44
CA LEU A 159 13.20 4.14 -15.39
C LEU A 159 14.65 4.22 -15.85
N ASP A 160 14.92 4.27 -17.15
CA ASP A 160 16.30 4.36 -17.64
C ASP A 160 16.78 5.81 -17.81
N THR A 161 15.88 6.82 -17.74
CA THR A 161 16.26 8.23 -17.97
C THR A 161 15.38 9.27 -17.26
N LEU A 162 16.00 10.30 -16.68
CA LEU A 162 15.32 11.45 -16.07
C LEU A 162 15.16 12.60 -17.08
N PRO A 163 14.03 13.33 -17.09
CA PRO A 163 13.91 14.55 -17.86
C PRO A 163 14.93 15.61 -17.39
N VAL A 164 15.60 16.27 -18.33
CA VAL A 164 16.53 17.38 -18.06
C VAL A 164 15.91 18.69 -18.50
N THR A 165 16.00 19.70 -17.65
CA THR A 165 15.66 21.09 -17.98
C THR A 165 16.82 22.02 -17.68
N ALA A 166 17.02 23.06 -18.51
CA ALA A 166 18.06 24.05 -18.27
C ALA A 166 17.73 24.95 -17.06
N ASP A 167 18.73 25.23 -16.23
CA ASP A 167 18.68 26.18 -15.11
C ASP A 167 19.73 27.28 -15.33
N GLY A 168 19.44 28.16 -16.28
CA GLY A 168 20.38 29.16 -16.77
C GLY A 168 21.31 28.58 -17.84
N THR A 169 22.51 29.15 -17.97
CA THR A 169 23.47 28.78 -19.02
C THR A 169 24.48 27.71 -18.59
N ALA A 170 24.69 27.51 -17.28
CA ALA A 170 25.75 26.64 -16.76
C ALA A 170 25.23 25.47 -15.91
N ARG A 171 23.92 25.36 -15.69
CA ARG A 171 23.33 24.34 -14.83
C ARG A 171 22.12 23.71 -15.47
N ILE A 172 21.83 22.49 -15.04
CA ILE A 172 20.67 21.72 -15.43
C ILE A 172 19.91 21.23 -14.19
N GLN A 173 18.65 20.90 -14.39
CA GLN A 173 17.79 20.27 -13.41
C GLN A 173 17.30 18.92 -13.95
N LEU A 174 17.51 17.86 -13.19
CA LEU A 174 17.01 16.52 -13.44
C LEU A 174 15.67 16.38 -12.73
N LEU A 175 14.56 16.40 -13.46
CA LEU A 175 13.22 16.40 -12.87
C LEU A 175 12.88 15.03 -12.29
N GLY A 176 12.21 15.01 -11.13
CA GLY A 176 11.86 13.78 -10.40
C GLY A 176 13.04 13.08 -9.73
N ALA A 177 14.26 13.63 -9.83
CA ALA A 177 15.49 12.97 -9.39
C ALA A 177 15.50 12.60 -7.88
N PRO A 178 15.25 13.50 -6.92
CA PRO A 178 15.24 13.14 -5.49
C PRO A 178 14.23 12.03 -5.18
N LEU A 179 13.09 12.08 -5.88
CA LEU A 179 11.99 11.13 -5.73
C LEU A 179 12.34 9.74 -6.34
N LEU A 180 13.39 9.65 -7.16
CA LEU A 180 13.95 8.41 -7.71
C LEU A 180 15.25 7.98 -7.01
N GLY A 181 15.51 8.50 -5.81
CA GLY A 181 16.69 8.14 -5.00
C GLY A 181 18.00 8.64 -5.62
N VAL A 182 17.95 9.81 -6.26
CA VAL A 182 19.14 10.53 -6.71
C VAL A 182 19.73 11.29 -5.53
N GLU A 183 21.04 11.17 -5.34
CA GLU A 183 21.80 11.79 -4.27
C GLU A 183 22.82 12.81 -4.80
N VAL A 184 23.26 13.72 -3.94
CA VAL A 184 24.41 14.59 -4.24
C VAL A 184 25.64 13.72 -4.51
N GLY A 185 26.34 14.02 -5.59
CA GLY A 185 27.48 13.24 -6.08
C GLY A 185 27.10 12.14 -7.06
N ASP A 186 25.81 11.91 -7.34
CA ASP A 186 25.42 11.04 -8.46
C ASP A 186 25.91 11.59 -9.79
N GLU A 187 26.08 10.70 -10.75
CA GLU A 187 26.67 11.01 -12.03
C GLU A 187 25.77 10.51 -13.14
N PHE A 188 25.51 11.41 -14.10
CA PHE A 188 24.59 11.18 -15.20
C PHE A 188 25.29 11.45 -16.52
N ALA A 189 25.12 10.53 -17.47
CA ALA A 189 25.34 10.85 -18.87
C ALA A 189 24.12 11.62 -19.36
N ILE A 190 24.34 12.84 -19.82
CA ILE A 190 23.30 13.63 -20.45
C ILE A 190 23.32 13.27 -21.93
N GLY A 191 22.29 12.55 -22.33
CA GLY A 191 22.08 12.22 -23.73
C GLY A 191 21.03 13.13 -24.33
N ALA A 192 21.28 13.55 -25.56
CA ALA A 192 20.24 13.96 -26.47
C ALA A 192 20.50 13.26 -27.81
N ASP A 193 19.54 12.43 -28.23
CA ASP A 193 19.50 11.90 -29.60
C ASP A 193 20.72 11.08 -30.04
N GLY A 194 21.17 10.19 -29.14
CA GLY A 194 22.33 9.34 -29.38
C GLY A 194 23.68 10.06 -29.30
N ALA A 195 23.69 11.40 -29.23
CA ALA A 195 24.86 12.17 -28.85
C ALA A 195 24.99 12.21 -27.33
N ASP A 196 26.15 11.77 -26.85
CA ASP A 196 26.55 12.01 -25.47
C ASP A 196 26.95 13.48 -25.38
N LEU A 197 26.12 14.27 -24.69
CA LEU A 197 26.42 15.68 -24.46
C LEU A 197 27.53 15.81 -23.42
N GLY A 198 27.65 14.82 -22.53
CA GLY A 198 28.68 14.77 -21.52
C GLY A 198 28.14 14.28 -20.19
N MET A 199 29.07 14.07 -19.27
CA MET A 199 28.75 13.66 -17.93
C MET A 199 28.57 14.87 -17.01
N VAL A 200 27.55 14.78 -16.16
CA VAL A 200 27.32 15.76 -15.11
C VAL A 200 27.27 15.05 -13.77
N SER A 201 27.75 15.74 -12.73
CA SER A 201 27.60 15.29 -11.35
C SER A 201 26.55 16.15 -10.67
N VAL A 202 25.64 15.51 -9.92
CA VAL A 202 24.65 16.20 -9.10
C VAL A 202 25.37 16.95 -8.00
N THR A 203 25.27 18.26 -8.00
CA THR A 203 25.92 19.13 -7.01
C THR A 203 24.98 19.50 -5.87
N ARG A 204 23.67 19.45 -6.12
CA ARG A 204 22.65 19.83 -5.14
C ARG A 204 21.33 19.14 -5.43
N LEU A 205 20.60 18.75 -4.39
CA LEU A 205 19.20 18.34 -4.52
C LEU A 205 18.28 19.54 -4.26
N LEU A 206 17.27 19.68 -5.12
CA LEU A 206 16.06 20.44 -4.86
C LEU A 206 14.97 19.44 -4.46
N PRO A 207 13.79 19.89 -4.03
CA PRO A 207 12.80 18.96 -3.52
C PRO A 207 12.27 17.97 -4.58
N THR A 208 12.05 18.40 -5.81
CA THR A 208 11.57 17.51 -6.90
C THR A 208 12.53 17.44 -8.09
N ALA A 209 13.75 17.96 -7.95
CA ALA A 209 14.75 17.93 -9.01
C ALA A 209 16.16 17.87 -8.44
N ALA A 210 17.12 17.35 -9.20
CA ALA A 210 18.54 17.41 -8.84
C ALA A 210 19.22 18.45 -9.74
N VAL A 211 20.05 19.31 -9.17
CA VAL A 211 20.84 20.29 -9.92
C VAL A 211 22.21 19.69 -10.21
N ALA A 212 22.63 19.81 -11.45
CA ALA A 212 23.97 19.43 -11.88
C ALA A 212 24.58 20.57 -12.70
N GLU A 213 25.90 20.73 -12.62
CA GLU A 213 26.65 21.70 -13.42
C GLU A 213 27.00 21.10 -14.77
N LEU A 214 26.82 21.89 -15.84
CA LEU A 214 27.26 21.48 -17.17
C LEU A 214 28.79 21.54 -17.25
N PRO A 215 29.44 20.54 -17.85
CA PRO A 215 30.83 20.64 -18.25
C PRO A 215 31.11 21.94 -19.02
N PRO A 216 32.30 22.54 -18.85
CA PRO A 216 32.66 23.80 -19.50
C PRO A 216 32.52 23.75 -21.02
N GLU A 217 32.68 22.58 -21.65
CA GLU A 217 32.55 22.42 -23.10
C GLU A 217 31.11 22.64 -23.61
N ILE A 218 30.12 22.46 -22.74
CA ILE A 218 28.68 22.53 -23.06
C ILE A 218 28.01 23.71 -22.33
N ALA A 219 28.62 24.22 -21.27
CA ALA A 219 28.14 25.39 -20.54
C ALA A 219 28.06 26.62 -21.47
N GLY A 220 26.92 27.30 -21.46
CA GLY A 220 26.62 28.42 -22.37
C GLY A 220 25.92 27.99 -23.66
N GLN A 221 25.89 26.70 -23.99
CA GLN A 221 25.12 26.17 -25.11
C GLN A 221 23.68 25.85 -24.65
N PRO A 222 22.65 26.10 -25.48
CA PRO A 222 21.29 25.69 -25.15
C PRO A 222 21.23 24.15 -25.09
N LEU A 223 20.75 23.62 -23.96
CA LEU A 223 20.46 22.20 -23.81
C LEU A 223 19.45 21.74 -24.88
N PRO A 224 19.68 20.58 -25.51
CA PRO A 224 18.71 20.00 -26.45
C PRO A 224 17.35 19.74 -25.77
N PRO A 225 16.22 20.07 -26.42
CA PRO A 225 14.89 19.76 -25.91
C PRO A 225 14.72 18.26 -25.68
N GLY A 226 14.20 17.88 -24.51
CA GLY A 226 14.02 16.46 -24.19
C GLY A 226 15.31 15.74 -23.81
N ALA A 227 16.41 16.48 -23.56
CA ALA A 227 17.60 15.93 -22.95
C ALA A 227 17.24 15.03 -21.75
N ARG A 228 17.89 13.88 -21.71
CA ARG A 228 17.60 12.82 -20.75
C ARG A 228 18.88 12.49 -20.01
N ALA A 229 18.79 12.41 -18.70
CA ALA A 229 19.90 12.03 -17.86
C ALA A 229 19.77 10.54 -17.54
N ARG A 230 20.71 9.74 -18.04
CA ARG A 230 20.86 8.34 -17.63
C ARG A 230 21.88 8.28 -16.52
N ARG A 231 21.49 7.73 -15.35
CA ARG A 231 22.43 7.56 -14.24
C ARG A 231 23.51 6.59 -14.65
N VAL A 232 24.75 7.04 -14.65
CA VAL A 232 25.94 6.22 -14.96
C VAL A 232 26.71 5.86 -13.70
N ARG A 233 26.56 6.63 -12.62
CA ARG A 233 27.06 6.27 -11.29
C ARG A 233 26.15 6.79 -10.19
N ALA A 234 25.95 5.97 -9.16
CA ALA A 234 25.30 6.34 -7.92
C ALA A 234 26.36 6.75 -6.86
N ALA A 235 26.11 7.82 -6.13
CA ALA A 235 26.82 8.19 -4.90
C ALA A 235 26.34 7.35 -3.71
N ALA A 236 25.02 7.09 -3.67
CA ALA A 236 24.44 6.15 -2.71
C ALA A 236 25.05 4.75 -2.90
N PRO A 237 25.31 4.00 -1.83
CA PRO A 237 25.72 2.61 -1.96
C PRO A 237 24.64 1.81 -2.68
N ALA A 238 25.02 1.19 -3.79
CA ALA A 238 24.14 0.32 -4.56
C ALA A 238 23.59 -0.81 -3.66
N MET A 239 22.34 -1.21 -3.92
CA MET A 239 21.68 -2.27 -3.16
C MET A 239 22.48 -3.56 -3.30
N PRO A 240 23.01 -4.13 -2.20
CA PRO A 240 23.74 -5.39 -2.24
C PRO A 240 22.77 -6.52 -2.55
N VAL A 241 23.15 -7.38 -3.49
CA VAL A 241 22.43 -8.60 -3.87
C VAL A 241 23.35 -9.79 -3.66
N ARG A 242 22.96 -10.74 -2.82
CA ARG A 242 23.72 -12.00 -2.70
C ARG A 242 23.43 -12.89 -3.90
N LEU A 243 24.48 -13.39 -4.52
CA LEU A 243 24.43 -14.23 -5.71
C LEU A 243 24.79 -15.68 -5.33
N PRO A 244 24.35 -16.69 -6.10
CA PRO A 244 24.65 -18.07 -5.79
C PRO A 244 26.15 -18.36 -6.03
N ALA A 245 26.91 -18.74 -5.01
CA ALA A 245 28.38 -18.85 -5.12
C ALA A 245 28.85 -19.92 -6.12
N ASP A 246 28.16 -21.05 -6.20
CA ASP A 246 28.59 -22.24 -6.96
C ASP A 246 27.74 -22.52 -8.21
N HIS A 247 27.10 -21.49 -8.77
CA HIS A 247 26.21 -21.64 -9.92
C HIS A 247 26.89 -21.18 -11.24
N PRO A 248 26.74 -21.91 -12.37
CA PRO A 248 27.37 -21.52 -13.65
C PRO A 248 26.99 -20.13 -14.15
N ALA A 249 25.79 -19.64 -13.80
CA ALA A 249 25.27 -18.34 -14.22
C ALA A 249 25.77 -17.15 -13.37
N THR A 250 26.61 -17.38 -12.36
CA THR A 250 27.01 -16.32 -11.42
C THR A 250 27.85 -15.24 -12.07
N ALA A 251 28.74 -15.60 -13.00
CA ALA A 251 29.52 -14.63 -13.76
C ALA A 251 28.60 -13.72 -14.61
N ASP A 252 27.63 -14.31 -15.32
CA ASP A 252 26.66 -13.58 -16.13
C ASP A 252 25.75 -12.68 -15.27
N LEU A 253 25.38 -13.13 -14.06
CA LEU A 253 24.64 -12.30 -13.10
C LEU A 253 25.48 -11.11 -12.63
N ILE A 254 26.77 -11.30 -12.32
CA ILE A 254 27.67 -10.21 -11.94
C ILE A 254 27.76 -9.18 -13.07
N GLU A 255 27.93 -9.62 -14.31
CA GLU A 255 27.96 -8.73 -15.48
C GLU A 255 26.64 -7.98 -15.65
N ALA A 256 25.50 -8.67 -15.53
CA ALA A 256 24.18 -8.06 -15.64
C ALA A 256 23.88 -7.06 -14.52
N LEU A 257 24.39 -7.29 -13.30
CA LEU A 257 24.29 -6.35 -12.18
C LEU A 257 25.22 -5.15 -12.37
N ALA A 258 26.44 -5.35 -12.88
CA ALA A 258 27.39 -4.27 -13.13
C ALA A 258 26.87 -3.24 -14.15
N ALA A 259 25.98 -3.66 -15.06
CA ALA A 259 25.28 -2.76 -15.99
C ALA A 259 24.19 -1.88 -15.31
N ARG A 260 23.94 -2.04 -14.01
CA ARG A 260 22.86 -1.37 -13.27
C ARG A 260 23.43 -0.62 -12.06
N THR A 261 23.31 0.71 -12.08
CA THR A 261 23.93 1.59 -11.09
C THR A 261 23.34 1.49 -9.67
N MET A 262 22.14 0.93 -9.51
CA MET A 262 21.50 0.74 -8.21
C MET A 262 21.78 -0.64 -7.59
N LEU A 263 22.52 -1.51 -8.28
CA LEU A 263 22.79 -2.88 -7.85
C LEU A 263 24.28 -3.14 -7.71
N ARG A 264 24.64 -4.00 -6.77
CA ARG A 264 25.97 -4.58 -6.68
C ARG A 264 25.90 -5.98 -6.10
N PRO A 265 26.86 -6.86 -6.40
CA PRO A 265 27.06 -8.07 -5.61
C PRO A 265 27.29 -7.72 -4.14
N ALA A 266 26.68 -8.49 -3.24
CA ALA A 266 26.88 -8.36 -1.80
C ALA A 266 28.26 -8.91 -1.40
N ASP A 267 28.94 -8.19 -0.51
CA ASP A 267 30.15 -8.71 0.14
C ASP A 267 29.78 -9.86 1.09
N PRO A 268 30.69 -10.81 1.39
CA PRO A 268 30.40 -11.97 2.24
C PRO A 268 29.76 -11.63 3.59
N ASP A 269 30.21 -10.54 4.21
CA ASP A 269 29.76 -10.08 5.53
C ASP A 269 28.51 -9.18 5.47
N THR A 270 28.07 -8.80 4.27
CA THR A 270 26.86 -7.99 4.10
C THR A 270 25.63 -8.89 4.20
N ARG A 271 24.66 -8.50 5.05
CA ARG A 271 23.31 -9.08 5.04
C ARG A 271 22.45 -8.29 4.03
N PRO A 272 22.21 -8.81 2.82
CA PRO A 272 21.44 -8.08 1.82
C PRO A 272 19.94 -8.19 2.09
N ALA A 273 19.17 -7.22 1.58
CA ALA A 273 17.70 -7.27 1.63
C ALA A 273 17.12 -8.30 0.64
N VAL A 274 17.88 -8.65 -0.41
CA VAL A 274 17.49 -9.63 -1.42
C VAL A 274 18.68 -10.47 -1.88
N GLU A 275 18.38 -11.68 -2.33
CA GLU A 275 19.35 -12.61 -2.88
C GLU A 275 18.78 -13.36 -4.08
N VAL A 276 19.68 -13.85 -4.95
CA VAL A 276 19.37 -14.78 -6.01
C VAL A 276 19.84 -16.16 -5.56
N VAL A 277 18.93 -17.12 -5.50
CA VAL A 277 19.24 -18.51 -5.17
C VAL A 277 18.90 -19.41 -6.35
N ALA A 278 19.62 -20.53 -6.45
CA ALA A 278 19.31 -21.59 -7.41
C ALA A 278 18.52 -22.68 -6.69
N ASP A 279 17.47 -23.20 -7.34
CA ASP A 279 16.77 -24.40 -6.86
C ASP A 279 17.57 -25.68 -7.20
N GLU A 280 17.04 -26.84 -6.78
CA GLU A 280 17.65 -28.15 -7.04
C GLU A 280 17.88 -28.47 -8.53
N GLN A 281 17.18 -27.75 -9.42
CA GLN A 281 17.24 -27.91 -10.87
C GLN A 281 18.15 -26.87 -11.53
N GLY A 282 18.85 -26.04 -10.74
CA GLY A 282 19.69 -24.95 -11.23
C GLY A 282 18.89 -23.76 -11.79
N ARG A 283 17.62 -23.62 -11.43
CA ARG A 283 16.77 -22.49 -11.83
C ARG A 283 16.90 -21.38 -10.80
N LEU A 284 16.99 -20.15 -11.29
CA LEU A 284 17.22 -18.96 -10.49
C LEU A 284 15.90 -18.37 -9.97
N VAL A 285 15.90 -17.94 -8.71
CA VAL A 285 14.79 -17.23 -8.06
C VAL A 285 15.32 -16.08 -7.21
N ILE A 286 14.64 -14.94 -7.27
CA ILE A 286 14.89 -13.82 -6.34
C ILE A 286 14.13 -14.11 -5.04
N ARG A 287 14.82 -14.02 -3.91
CA ARG A 287 14.28 -14.20 -2.56
C ARG A 287 14.56 -12.96 -1.71
N ASP A 288 13.60 -12.62 -0.85
CA ASP A 288 13.78 -11.68 0.25
C ASP A 288 13.60 -12.39 1.61
N ASP A 289 13.61 -11.64 2.71
CA ASP A 289 13.41 -12.19 4.07
C ASP A 289 12.08 -12.95 4.25
N TYR A 290 11.11 -12.76 3.35
CA TYR A 290 9.80 -13.42 3.41
C TYR A 290 9.67 -14.62 2.45
N GLY A 291 10.62 -14.83 1.54
CA GLY A 291 10.62 -15.98 0.61
C GLY A 291 10.72 -15.59 -0.87
N PRO A 292 10.38 -16.51 -1.79
CA PRO A 292 10.53 -16.28 -3.22
C PRO A 292 9.59 -15.18 -3.72
N LEU A 293 10.10 -14.35 -4.63
CA LEU A 293 9.38 -13.23 -5.24
C LEU A 293 8.85 -13.52 -6.65
N HIS A 294 9.16 -14.69 -7.20
CA HIS A 294 8.60 -15.22 -8.44
C HIS A 294 8.87 -16.73 -8.55
N ALA A 295 8.23 -17.42 -9.49
CA ALA A 295 8.51 -18.83 -9.78
C ALA A 295 9.96 -19.02 -10.31
N PRO A 296 10.64 -20.15 -10.01
CA PRO A 296 12.00 -20.41 -10.48
C PRO A 296 12.14 -20.37 -12.00
N ARG A 297 13.24 -19.78 -12.50
CA ARG A 297 13.48 -19.57 -13.94
C ARG A 297 14.74 -20.26 -14.44
N PRO A 298 14.76 -20.74 -15.69
CA PRO A 298 16.00 -21.21 -16.30
C PRO A 298 17.09 -20.12 -16.26
N ALA A 299 18.35 -20.52 -16.21
CA ALA A 299 19.47 -19.57 -16.22
C ALA A 299 19.90 -19.19 -17.66
N THR A 300 18.94 -18.86 -18.53
CA THR A 300 19.27 -18.37 -19.88
C THR A 300 19.68 -16.90 -19.84
N ARG A 301 20.40 -16.42 -20.87
CA ARG A 301 20.75 -14.99 -20.99
C ARG A 301 19.54 -14.06 -20.89
N ALA A 302 18.40 -14.46 -21.45
CA ALA A 302 17.17 -13.68 -21.41
C ALA A 302 16.57 -13.64 -19.99
N ASP A 303 16.61 -14.77 -19.27
CA ASP A 303 16.11 -14.87 -17.90
C ASP A 303 17.03 -14.13 -16.91
N ILE A 304 18.35 -14.19 -17.10
CA ILE A 304 19.33 -13.42 -16.31
C ILE A 304 19.09 -11.91 -16.48
N ALA A 305 18.86 -11.44 -17.71
CA ALA A 305 18.50 -10.04 -17.97
C ALA A 305 17.16 -9.65 -17.32
N ALA A 306 16.19 -10.56 -17.29
CA ALA A 306 14.91 -10.35 -16.60
C ALA A 306 15.09 -10.29 -15.07
N ILE A 307 15.94 -11.14 -14.49
CA ILE A 307 16.30 -11.15 -13.06
C ILE A 307 16.98 -9.83 -12.69
N ALA A 308 17.97 -9.37 -13.46
CA ALA A 308 18.63 -8.09 -13.22
C ALA A 308 17.64 -6.90 -13.30
N THR A 309 16.71 -6.94 -14.26
CA THR A 309 15.63 -5.92 -14.37
C THR A 309 14.69 -5.94 -13.17
N ASN A 310 14.34 -7.14 -12.68
CA ASN A 310 13.52 -7.32 -11.48
C ASN A 310 14.23 -6.81 -10.22
N LEU A 311 15.52 -7.09 -10.06
CA LEU A 311 16.34 -6.57 -8.96
C LEU A 311 16.41 -5.04 -8.99
N GLN A 312 16.55 -4.43 -10.18
CA GLN A 312 16.54 -2.97 -10.34
C GLN A 312 15.22 -2.36 -9.83
N ARG A 313 14.08 -2.98 -10.14
CA ARG A 313 12.75 -2.53 -9.65
C ARG A 313 12.62 -2.64 -8.13
N ILE A 314 13.18 -3.68 -7.53
CA ILE A 314 13.23 -3.84 -6.08
C ILE A 314 14.09 -2.75 -5.45
N ALA A 315 15.25 -2.43 -6.04
CA ALA A 315 16.11 -1.36 -5.56
C ALA A 315 15.40 0.00 -5.59
N GLN A 316 14.63 0.28 -6.65
CA GLN A 316 13.85 1.50 -6.81
C GLN A 316 12.70 1.59 -5.82
N ALA A 317 11.91 0.52 -5.67
CA ALA A 317 10.84 0.47 -4.67
C ALA A 317 11.41 0.68 -3.25
N SER A 318 12.56 0.08 -2.96
CA SER A 318 13.23 0.22 -1.66
C SER A 318 13.77 1.63 -1.43
N ALA A 319 14.29 2.30 -2.48
CA ALA A 319 14.71 3.69 -2.40
C ALA A 319 13.50 4.62 -2.16
N LEU A 320 12.40 4.39 -2.88
CA LEU A 320 11.18 5.19 -2.73
C LEU A 320 10.55 5.02 -1.34
N ARG A 321 10.55 3.81 -0.75
CA ARG A 321 10.11 3.59 0.64
C ARG A 321 10.90 4.42 1.66
N ARG A 322 12.16 4.75 1.35
CA ARG A 322 13.02 5.59 2.21
C ARG A 322 12.90 7.08 1.90
N LEU A 323 12.05 7.46 0.96
CA LEU A 323 11.86 8.87 0.60
C LEU A 323 11.33 9.63 1.82
N THR A 324 12.02 10.71 2.14
CA THR A 324 11.64 11.66 3.19
C THR A 324 11.52 13.06 2.60
N GLY A 325 10.82 13.96 3.27
CA GLY A 325 10.78 15.37 2.86
C GLY A 325 12.17 16.01 2.92
N ASP A 326 12.34 17.14 2.24
CA ASP A 326 13.59 17.92 2.29
C ASP A 326 13.82 18.44 3.73
N PRO A 327 14.87 17.97 4.45
CA PRO A 327 15.13 18.39 5.82
C PRO A 327 15.58 19.85 5.92
N ASP A 328 16.17 20.41 4.87
CA ASP A 328 16.62 21.80 4.82
C ASP A 328 15.47 22.76 4.45
N ARG A 329 14.42 22.24 3.78
CA ARG A 329 13.24 23.00 3.38
C ARG A 329 11.92 22.25 3.66
N PRO A 330 11.63 21.96 4.93
CA PRO A 330 10.43 21.18 5.26
C PRO A 330 9.16 21.96 4.90
N LEU A 331 8.19 21.25 4.33
CA LEU A 331 6.84 21.78 4.19
C LEU A 331 6.12 21.67 5.54
N ARG A 332 5.73 22.81 6.13
CA ARG A 332 4.78 22.83 7.24
C ARG A 332 3.36 22.74 6.68
N HIS A 333 2.58 21.76 7.12
CA HIS A 333 1.21 21.54 6.67
C HIS A 333 0.36 20.96 7.80
N ASP A 334 -0.94 21.22 7.75
CA ASP A 334 -1.95 20.66 8.67
C ASP A 334 -2.88 19.71 7.90
N VAL A 335 -2.28 18.81 7.14
CA VAL A 335 -3.05 17.79 6.39
C VAL A 335 -3.22 16.58 7.31
N ARG A 336 -4.46 16.31 7.69
CA ARG A 336 -4.82 15.10 8.41
C ARG A 336 -4.98 13.95 7.42
N VAL A 337 -4.22 12.89 7.65
CA VAL A 337 -4.27 11.64 6.89
C VAL A 337 -4.92 10.58 7.75
N GLU A 338 -5.98 9.98 7.22
CA GLU A 338 -6.67 8.84 7.83
C GLU A 338 -6.79 7.74 6.78
N TRP A 339 -6.76 6.49 7.23
CA TRP A 339 -6.97 5.35 6.36
C TRP A 339 -7.61 4.21 7.15
N GLY A 340 -8.13 3.23 6.44
CA GLY A 340 -8.69 2.05 7.08
C GLY A 340 -9.36 1.10 6.11
N ARG A 341 -10.15 0.19 6.67
CA ARG A 341 -10.97 -0.75 5.89
C ARG A 341 -12.45 -0.36 5.92
N VAL A 342 -13.18 -0.87 4.95
CA VAL A 342 -14.64 -0.77 4.86
C VAL A 342 -15.23 -2.12 5.27
N ARG A 343 -16.00 -2.14 6.36
CA ARG A 343 -16.70 -3.33 6.86
C ARG A 343 -18.19 -3.02 6.94
N ASP A 344 -19.01 -3.81 6.24
CA ASP A 344 -20.47 -3.62 6.15
C ASP A 344 -20.88 -2.20 5.73
N GLY A 345 -20.10 -1.59 4.83
CA GLY A 345 -20.31 -0.22 4.37
C GLY A 345 -19.93 0.88 5.37
N ARG A 346 -19.33 0.52 6.51
CA ARG A 346 -18.84 1.45 7.53
C ARG A 346 -17.32 1.55 7.50
N GLU A 347 -16.83 2.71 7.91
CA GLU A 347 -15.41 2.99 8.09
C GLU A 347 -14.90 2.33 9.37
N GLU A 348 -13.82 1.58 9.25
CA GLU A 348 -13.03 1.08 10.36
C GLU A 348 -11.60 1.62 10.19
N PRO A 349 -11.26 2.75 10.85
CA PRO A 349 -9.92 3.34 10.80
C PRO A 349 -8.85 2.37 11.30
N LEU A 350 -7.67 2.44 10.71
CA LEU A 350 -6.51 1.62 11.07
C LEU A 350 -5.32 2.52 11.44
N GLU A 351 -4.41 1.96 12.23
CA GLU A 351 -3.15 2.62 12.56
C GLU A 351 -2.28 2.78 11.32
N LEU A 352 -1.56 3.91 11.22
CA LEU A 352 -0.71 4.23 10.07
C LEU A 352 0.45 3.24 9.89
N THR A 353 0.85 2.56 10.95
CA THR A 353 1.92 1.56 10.93
C THR A 353 1.48 0.27 11.64
N GLY A 354 1.90 -0.88 11.11
CA GLY A 354 1.74 -2.19 11.76
C GLY A 354 0.37 -2.84 11.63
N SER A 355 -0.55 -2.26 10.85
CA SER A 355 -1.86 -2.85 10.56
C SER A 355 -1.75 -4.10 9.67
N LEU A 356 -2.72 -5.02 9.78
CA LEU A 356 -2.78 -6.27 9.00
C LEU A 356 -4.10 -6.34 8.21
N LEU A 357 -3.99 -6.63 6.91
CA LEU A 357 -5.10 -6.83 5.98
C LEU A 357 -5.08 -8.25 5.38
N PHE A 358 -6.23 -8.73 4.93
CA PHE A 358 -6.45 -10.08 4.42
C PHE A 358 -7.10 -10.07 3.03
N THR A 359 -6.40 -10.53 1.99
CA THR A 359 -6.89 -10.45 0.61
C THR A 359 -8.07 -11.40 0.33
N GLN A 360 -8.14 -12.56 0.98
CA GLN A 360 -9.23 -13.54 0.78
C GLN A 360 -10.57 -13.10 1.39
N SER A 361 -10.60 -12.04 2.19
CA SER A 361 -11.83 -11.53 2.81
C SER A 361 -12.59 -10.53 1.95
N HIS A 362 -12.12 -10.25 0.73
CA HIS A 362 -12.58 -9.12 -0.08
C HIS A 362 -12.48 -7.78 0.68
N GLU A 363 -11.51 -7.66 1.59
CA GLU A 363 -11.28 -6.42 2.32
C GLU A 363 -11.10 -5.26 1.35
N ARG A 364 -11.77 -4.15 1.66
CA ARG A 364 -11.75 -2.93 0.86
C ARG A 364 -11.17 -1.82 1.70
N ILE A 365 -10.22 -1.07 1.17
CA ILE A 365 -9.54 0.00 1.88
C ILE A 365 -9.97 1.39 1.41
N TRP A 366 -9.74 2.38 2.25
CA TRP A 366 -9.97 3.79 1.93
C TRP A 366 -8.84 4.65 2.50
N PHE A 367 -8.63 5.81 1.88
CA PHE A 367 -7.72 6.85 2.39
C PHE A 367 -8.46 8.18 2.37
N ARG A 368 -8.35 8.97 3.43
CA ARG A 368 -8.90 10.32 3.52
C ARG A 368 -7.78 11.30 3.84
N LEU A 369 -7.73 12.35 3.04
CA LEU A 369 -6.80 13.45 3.21
C LEU A 369 -7.62 14.72 3.37
N ARG A 370 -7.44 15.41 4.50
CA ARG A 370 -8.15 16.64 4.81
C ARG A 370 -7.15 17.74 5.08
N ASN A 371 -7.28 18.85 4.38
CA ASN A 371 -6.49 20.03 4.65
C ASN A 371 -7.15 20.84 5.77
N GLU A 372 -6.60 20.77 6.97
CA GLU A 372 -7.03 21.54 8.15
C GLU A 372 -6.26 22.86 8.31
N GLY A 373 -5.34 23.15 7.38
CA GLY A 373 -4.56 24.37 7.34
C GLY A 373 -5.26 25.53 6.62
N ASP A 374 -4.54 26.63 6.48
CA ASP A 374 -5.01 27.90 5.92
C ASP A 374 -4.58 28.15 4.45
N ARG A 375 -3.72 27.27 3.91
CA ARG A 375 -3.22 27.34 2.52
C ARG A 375 -3.59 26.12 1.72
N ALA A 376 -3.76 26.30 0.42
CA ALA A 376 -3.96 25.16 -0.49
C ALA A 376 -2.68 24.32 -0.59
N VAL A 377 -2.87 23.01 -0.68
CA VAL A 377 -1.80 22.01 -0.85
C VAL A 377 -2.20 21.03 -1.96
N TYR A 378 -1.24 20.27 -2.46
CA TYR A 378 -1.45 19.19 -3.41
C TYR A 378 -1.11 17.86 -2.73
N VAL A 379 -1.93 16.84 -2.97
CA VAL A 379 -1.72 15.51 -2.38
C VAL A 379 -1.72 14.40 -3.42
N SER A 380 -0.79 13.47 -3.29
CA SER A 380 -0.66 12.28 -4.14
C SER A 380 -0.54 11.02 -3.29
N LEU A 381 -1.18 9.94 -3.73
CA LEU A 381 -1.10 8.62 -3.09
C LEU A 381 -0.30 7.69 -4.01
N ILE A 382 0.80 7.14 -3.51
CA ILE A 382 1.70 6.25 -4.24
C ILE A 382 1.78 4.92 -3.49
N ASP A 383 1.21 3.88 -4.07
CA ASP A 383 1.29 2.51 -3.56
C ASP A 383 2.59 1.83 -4.01
N ILE A 384 3.26 1.17 -3.07
CA ILE A 384 4.43 0.33 -3.28
C ILE A 384 4.06 -1.10 -2.83
N GLY A 385 3.39 -1.79 -3.74
CA GLY A 385 2.83 -3.13 -3.53
C GLY A 385 3.85 -4.21 -3.21
N ILE A 386 3.37 -5.34 -2.71
CA ILE A 386 4.20 -6.49 -2.27
C ILE A 386 5.16 -7.04 -3.34
N SER A 387 4.85 -6.87 -4.62
CA SER A 387 5.69 -7.28 -5.75
C SER A 387 6.69 -6.20 -6.20
N SER A 388 6.95 -5.20 -5.36
CA SER A 388 7.68 -3.97 -5.71
C SER A 388 7.05 -3.18 -6.87
N ARG A 389 5.75 -3.36 -7.13
CA ARG A 389 5.02 -2.54 -8.11
C ARG A 389 4.83 -1.15 -7.50
N ILE A 390 5.05 -0.09 -8.28
CA ILE A 390 4.70 1.27 -7.86
C ILE A 390 3.49 1.73 -8.66
N ALA A 391 2.39 2.00 -7.97
CA ALA A 391 1.15 2.47 -8.57
C ALA A 391 0.76 3.85 -8.01
N VAL A 392 0.36 4.76 -8.88
CA VAL A 392 -0.18 6.06 -8.45
C VAL A 392 -1.68 5.91 -8.27
N LEU A 393 -2.14 5.88 -7.01
CA LEU A 393 -3.57 5.72 -6.69
C LEU A 393 -4.38 6.98 -7.04
N THR A 394 -3.71 8.13 -7.16
CA THR A 394 -4.26 9.41 -7.64
C THR A 394 -3.97 9.66 -9.13
N GLN A 395 -3.85 8.61 -9.97
CA GLN A 395 -3.51 8.72 -11.40
C GLN A 395 -4.47 9.56 -12.27
N SER A 396 -5.63 9.95 -11.74
CA SER A 396 -6.54 10.89 -12.41
C SER A 396 -6.12 12.35 -12.23
N ASP A 397 -5.14 12.61 -11.36
CA ASP A 397 -4.56 13.91 -11.05
C ASP A 397 -3.03 13.73 -10.93
N PRO A 398 -2.31 13.53 -12.04
CA PRO A 398 -0.87 13.22 -12.01
C PRO A 398 -0.03 14.32 -11.34
N GLY A 399 -0.47 15.58 -11.39
CA GLY A 399 0.14 16.70 -10.64
C GLY A 399 -0.21 16.76 -9.13
N GLY A 400 -1.02 15.83 -8.64
CA GLY A 400 -1.57 15.80 -7.29
C GLY A 400 -2.92 16.51 -7.17
N ILE A 401 -3.74 16.03 -6.24
CA ILE A 401 -5.08 16.57 -5.98
C ILE A 401 -4.94 17.84 -5.15
N ARG A 402 -5.41 18.97 -5.68
CA ARG A 402 -5.41 20.24 -4.97
C ARG A 402 -6.48 20.27 -3.86
N LEU A 403 -6.05 20.40 -2.61
CA LEU A 403 -6.92 20.59 -1.44
C LEU A 403 -6.86 22.03 -0.97
N ALA A 404 -7.96 22.78 -1.17
CA ALA A 404 -8.15 24.09 -0.55
C ALA A 404 -8.28 23.96 0.99
N PRO A 405 -8.11 25.05 1.76
CA PRO A 405 -8.39 25.06 3.20
C PRO A 405 -9.77 24.47 3.51
N GLY A 406 -9.83 23.51 4.44
CA GLY A 406 -11.04 22.80 4.84
C GLY A 406 -11.53 21.71 3.88
N ALA A 407 -10.92 21.57 2.69
CA ALA A 407 -11.30 20.55 1.71
C ALA A 407 -10.76 19.17 2.08
N SER A 408 -11.47 18.13 1.62
CA SER A 408 -11.08 16.74 1.81
C SER A 408 -11.17 15.95 0.51
N TYR A 409 -10.25 15.01 0.33
CA TYR A 409 -10.32 13.97 -0.68
C TYR A 409 -10.42 12.61 0.00
N THR A 410 -11.22 11.70 -0.57
CA THR A 410 -11.35 10.33 -0.07
C THR A 410 -11.20 9.33 -1.21
N HIS A 411 -10.08 8.61 -1.22
CA HIS A 411 -9.86 7.48 -2.10
C HIS A 411 -10.74 6.30 -1.64
N GLY A 412 -11.46 5.69 -2.58
CA GLY A 412 -12.47 4.66 -2.28
C GLY A 412 -13.91 5.19 -2.14
N TRP A 413 -14.12 6.50 -2.26
CA TRP A 413 -15.46 7.11 -2.28
C TRP A 413 -16.12 6.95 -3.64
N ASN A 414 -17.36 6.45 -3.66
CA ASN A 414 -18.18 6.38 -4.86
C ASN A 414 -19.10 7.61 -4.93
N SER A 415 -18.75 8.58 -5.78
CA SER A 415 -19.53 9.82 -5.94
C SER A 415 -20.93 9.58 -6.50
N ASP A 416 -21.07 8.62 -7.44
CA ASP A 416 -22.35 8.30 -8.09
C ASP A 416 -23.33 7.69 -7.07
N ARG A 417 -22.85 6.85 -6.15
CA ARG A 417 -23.62 6.21 -5.07
C ARG A 417 -23.66 7.01 -3.76
N ARG A 418 -22.86 8.06 -3.64
CA ARG A 418 -22.64 8.84 -2.41
C ARG A 418 -22.36 7.96 -1.19
N LEU A 419 -21.53 6.94 -1.38
CA LEU A 419 -21.19 5.96 -0.35
C LEU A 419 -19.70 5.61 -0.43
N LEU A 420 -19.10 5.37 0.73
CA LEU A 420 -17.79 4.77 0.80
C LEU A 420 -17.87 3.28 0.45
N THR A 421 -17.36 2.92 -0.73
CA THR A 421 -17.28 1.51 -1.15
C THR A 421 -15.91 0.90 -0.86
N GLY A 422 -14.86 1.72 -0.82
CA GLY A 422 -13.48 1.27 -0.71
C GLY A 422 -12.96 0.57 -1.97
N VAL A 423 -11.65 0.33 -1.99
CA VAL A 423 -10.91 -0.33 -3.08
C VAL A 423 -10.52 -1.74 -2.64
N PRO A 424 -10.81 -2.79 -3.42
CA PRO A 424 -10.46 -4.15 -3.02
C PRO A 424 -8.95 -4.34 -2.96
N MET A 425 -8.50 -5.04 -1.92
CA MET A 425 -7.13 -5.56 -1.85
C MET A 425 -6.97 -6.77 -2.77
N THR A 426 -5.83 -6.89 -3.43
CA THR A 426 -5.53 -8.01 -4.34
C THR A 426 -4.16 -8.61 -4.05
N TRP A 427 -4.04 -9.93 -4.12
CA TRP A 427 -2.75 -10.61 -4.09
C TRP A 427 -2.23 -10.79 -5.52
N PRO A 428 -0.99 -10.41 -5.85
CA PRO A 428 -0.40 -10.65 -7.16
C PRO A 428 -0.18 -12.14 -7.43
N ASP A 429 -0.63 -12.64 -8.58
CA ASP A 429 -0.49 -14.05 -8.98
C ASP A 429 0.97 -14.54 -9.04
N SER A 430 1.91 -13.63 -9.28
CA SER A 430 3.34 -13.95 -9.39
C SER A 430 4.05 -14.17 -8.06
N ILE A 431 3.39 -13.85 -6.93
CA ILE A 431 3.98 -13.93 -5.60
C ILE A 431 3.38 -15.15 -4.88
N ASP A 432 4.25 -15.97 -4.32
CA ASP A 432 3.85 -17.12 -3.51
C ASP A 432 2.87 -16.66 -2.39
N PRO A 433 1.60 -17.16 -2.36
CA PRO A 433 0.59 -16.77 -1.38
C PRO A 433 0.83 -17.39 0.00
N ALA A 434 2.10 -17.57 0.37
CA ALA A 434 2.50 -18.32 1.54
C ALA A 434 2.71 -17.45 2.79
N VAL A 435 3.31 -16.27 2.59
CA VAL A 435 3.83 -15.45 3.67
C VAL A 435 3.26 -14.04 3.52
N PRO A 436 2.72 -13.44 4.60
CA PRO A 436 2.31 -12.05 4.63
C PRO A 436 3.49 -11.15 4.31
N ARG A 437 3.24 -10.12 3.51
CA ARG A 437 4.28 -9.23 3.00
C ARG A 437 3.93 -7.77 3.29
N PRO A 438 4.93 -6.92 3.57
CA PRO A 438 4.70 -5.51 3.81
C PRO A 438 4.32 -4.79 2.50
N GLU A 439 3.42 -3.84 2.62
CA GLU A 439 3.01 -2.90 1.59
C GLU A 439 3.04 -1.49 2.17
N THR A 440 3.44 -0.51 1.35
CA THR A 440 3.60 0.88 1.78
C THR A 440 2.82 1.77 0.83
N VAL A 441 1.97 2.64 1.36
CA VAL A 441 1.39 3.75 0.61
C VAL A 441 2.04 5.05 1.09
N LEU A 442 2.72 5.75 0.19
CA LEU A 442 3.26 7.07 0.46
C LEU A 442 2.22 8.14 0.15
N VAL A 443 1.96 8.98 1.15
CA VAL A 443 1.22 10.23 0.99
C VAL A 443 2.22 11.35 0.75
N LEU A 444 2.29 11.84 -0.50
CA LEU A 444 3.12 12.99 -0.86
C LEU A 444 2.27 14.26 -0.80
N ILE A 445 2.69 15.22 0.02
CA ILE A 445 2.00 16.50 0.26
C ILE A 445 2.93 17.61 -0.19
N SER A 446 2.47 18.50 -1.06
CA SER A 446 3.30 19.58 -1.61
C SER A 446 2.58 20.94 -1.66
N ASP A 447 3.35 22.04 -1.66
CA ASP A 447 2.80 23.40 -1.79
C ASP A 447 2.63 23.87 -3.25
N GLY A 448 2.97 23.00 -4.20
CA GLY A 448 2.75 23.15 -5.64
C GLY A 448 2.55 21.79 -6.31
N PRO A 449 2.09 21.75 -7.58
CA PRO A 449 1.84 20.50 -8.29
C PRO A 449 3.13 19.73 -8.57
N VAL A 450 3.12 18.42 -8.31
CA VAL A 450 4.26 17.50 -8.54
C VAL A 450 3.79 16.34 -9.40
N ASP A 451 4.42 16.14 -10.57
CA ASP A 451 4.06 15.04 -11.47
C ASP A 451 4.60 13.72 -10.92
N VAL A 452 3.73 12.92 -10.29
CA VAL A 452 4.09 11.64 -9.68
C VAL A 452 3.96 10.45 -10.65
N SER A 453 3.49 10.68 -11.88
CA SER A 453 3.33 9.60 -12.87
C SER A 453 4.66 8.96 -13.29
N VAL A 454 5.76 9.70 -13.13
CA VAL A 454 7.13 9.23 -13.39
C VAL A 454 7.56 8.05 -12.51
N PHE A 455 6.90 7.83 -11.37
CA PHE A 455 7.21 6.69 -10.47
C PHE A 455 6.52 5.39 -10.88
N GLN A 456 5.54 5.44 -11.80
CA GLN A 456 4.79 4.25 -12.15
C GLN A 456 5.75 3.18 -12.70
N GLN A 457 5.79 2.05 -12.01
CA GLN A 457 6.55 0.88 -12.45
C GLN A 457 5.71 -0.37 -12.32
N ARG A 458 5.90 -1.30 -13.26
CA ARG A 458 5.30 -2.64 -13.14
C ARG A 458 6.02 -3.43 -12.05
N GLY A 459 5.30 -4.37 -11.45
CA GLY A 459 5.90 -5.37 -10.57
C GLY A 459 6.82 -6.34 -11.30
N LEU A 460 7.29 -7.34 -10.56
CA LEU A 460 8.05 -8.47 -11.11
C LEU A 460 7.24 -9.17 -12.22
N ARG A 461 7.86 -9.46 -13.37
CA ARG A 461 7.18 -10.00 -14.57
C ARG A 461 7.61 -11.42 -14.88
N ASP A 462 6.70 -12.30 -15.30
CA ASP A 462 6.99 -13.51 -16.09
C ASP A 462 7.21 -13.15 -17.57
N GLY A 463 8.30 -13.64 -18.18
CA GLY A 463 9.02 -12.92 -19.23
C GLY A 463 8.33 -12.74 -20.60
N ARG A 464 8.53 -11.54 -21.17
CA ARG A 464 9.04 -11.27 -22.54
C ARG A 464 9.52 -9.81 -22.62
N VAL A 465 10.71 -9.58 -23.17
CA VAL A 465 11.31 -8.25 -23.42
C VAL A 465 11.73 -8.17 -24.88
N ARG A 466 11.55 -7.00 -25.52
CA ARG A 466 12.18 -6.64 -26.80
C ARG A 466 12.75 -5.22 -26.71
N SER A 467 13.84 -5.00 -27.44
CA SER A 467 14.81 -3.90 -27.35
C SER A 467 14.70 -2.85 -28.45
N GLY A 468 15.04 -1.60 -28.09
CA GLY A 468 16.00 -0.70 -28.76
C GLY A 468 15.95 -0.51 -30.28
N LEU A 469 15.25 0.54 -30.73
CA LEU A 469 15.61 1.45 -31.83
C LEU A 469 14.66 2.67 -31.80
N GLU A 470 14.48 3.26 -30.62
CA GLU A 470 13.46 4.30 -30.36
C GLU A 470 14.11 5.63 -29.96
N ASN A 471 15.43 5.61 -29.74
CA ASN A 471 16.25 6.73 -29.27
C ASN A 471 16.80 7.62 -30.39
N LEU A 472 16.50 7.34 -31.66
CA LEU A 472 17.25 7.94 -32.77
C LEU A 472 16.52 9.08 -33.52
N LEU A 473 15.22 9.31 -33.28
CA LEU A 473 14.46 10.15 -34.21
C LEU A 473 13.75 11.36 -33.56
N ALA A 474 13.86 11.55 -32.24
CA ALA A 474 13.19 12.64 -31.51
C ALA A 474 13.79 14.04 -31.67
N GLN A 475 14.92 14.16 -32.37
CA GLN A 475 15.80 15.33 -32.28
C GLN A 475 15.36 16.60 -33.01
N ILE A 476 14.35 16.57 -33.87
CA ILE A 476 14.24 17.64 -34.87
C ILE A 476 13.36 18.82 -34.42
N ALA A 477 12.70 18.73 -33.28
CA ALA A 477 11.56 19.61 -33.01
C ALA A 477 11.70 20.52 -31.77
N TYR A 478 12.37 21.66 -32.01
CA TYR A 478 11.96 22.99 -31.51
C TYR A 478 12.21 23.35 -30.04
N GLY A 479 13.07 24.36 -29.85
CA GLY A 479 13.42 24.95 -28.56
C GLY A 479 12.60 26.17 -28.11
N VAL A 480 13.24 26.86 -27.15
CA VAL A 480 13.01 28.20 -26.56
C VAL A 480 12.01 28.32 -25.38
N SER A 481 12.32 29.24 -24.46
CA SER A 481 12.10 29.21 -23.00
C SER A 481 11.36 30.43 -22.39
N ARG A 482 10.92 30.28 -21.11
CA ARG A 482 10.71 31.27 -19.99
C ARG A 482 9.54 32.30 -20.12
N GLU A 483 8.86 32.84 -19.08
CA GLU A 483 8.93 32.83 -17.59
C GLU A 483 7.61 33.39 -16.94
N ILE A 484 7.37 33.04 -15.65
CA ILE A 484 6.42 33.55 -14.59
C ILE A 484 4.95 33.03 -14.51
N GLY A 485 4.75 32.19 -13.49
CA GLY A 485 3.59 32.02 -12.62
C GLY A 485 3.94 30.97 -11.55
N ASP A 486 2.99 30.24 -10.94
CA ASP A 486 3.17 29.23 -9.87
C ASP A 486 4.60 28.65 -9.77
N ALA A 487 5.13 28.61 -8.52
CA ALA A 487 6.51 28.24 -8.23
C ALA A 487 6.97 27.08 -9.14
N PRO A 488 8.03 27.27 -9.95
CA PRO A 488 8.51 26.23 -10.84
C PRO A 488 8.77 24.96 -10.02
N ALA A 489 8.60 23.77 -10.61
CA ALA A 489 8.79 22.49 -9.90
C ALA A 489 10.07 22.46 -9.03
N SER A 490 11.11 23.17 -9.44
CA SER A 490 12.37 23.41 -8.73
C SER A 490 12.29 24.14 -7.37
N GLN A 491 11.13 24.68 -6.95
CA GLN A 491 10.94 25.36 -5.67
C GLN A 491 9.84 24.75 -4.79
N VAL A 492 9.13 23.72 -5.25
CA VAL A 492 8.02 23.09 -4.52
C VAL A 492 8.55 22.44 -3.25
N ARG A 493 8.02 22.77 -2.07
CA ARG A 493 8.33 22.03 -0.83
C ARG A 493 7.37 20.86 -0.70
N TYR A 494 7.85 19.76 -0.14
CA TYR A 494 7.00 18.59 0.10
C TYR A 494 7.28 17.94 1.45
N ALA A 495 6.30 17.18 1.91
CA ALA A 495 6.38 16.26 3.03
C ALA A 495 5.91 14.87 2.56
N ILE A 496 6.45 13.83 3.18
CA ILE A 496 6.08 12.44 2.93
C ILE A 496 5.54 11.85 4.23
N GLN A 497 4.38 11.23 4.17
CA GLN A 497 3.82 10.46 5.26
C GLN A 497 3.61 9.00 4.78
N PRO A 498 4.42 8.04 5.26
CA PRO A 498 4.23 6.64 4.93
C PRO A 498 3.05 6.04 5.70
N ILE A 499 2.35 5.12 5.05
CA ILE A 499 1.36 4.23 5.63
C ILE A 499 1.87 2.81 5.39
N ASP A 500 2.32 2.14 6.45
CA ASP A 500 2.95 0.82 6.39
C ASP A 500 2.05 -0.24 7.00
N PHE A 501 1.71 -1.24 6.21
CA PHE A 501 0.85 -2.34 6.64
C PHE A 501 1.32 -3.66 6.06
N THR A 502 0.84 -4.75 6.65
CA THR A 502 1.10 -6.10 6.16
C THR A 502 -0.13 -6.64 5.46
N VAL A 503 0.07 -7.25 4.30
CA VAL A 503 -0.98 -7.94 3.55
C VAL A 503 -0.80 -9.43 3.72
N SER A 504 -1.85 -10.11 4.15
CA SER A 504 -1.90 -11.56 4.29
C SER A 504 -2.70 -12.18 3.16
N PRO A 505 -2.17 -13.24 2.50
CA PRO A 505 -2.89 -13.99 1.47
C PRO A 505 -3.93 -14.96 2.05
N THR A 506 -4.10 -15.00 3.36
CA THR A 506 -4.94 -15.96 4.09
C THR A 506 -6.30 -15.35 4.45
N PRO A 507 -7.33 -16.16 4.76
CA PRO A 507 -8.57 -15.62 5.31
C PRO A 507 -8.33 -15.07 6.74
N PRO A 508 -9.08 -14.05 7.20
CA PRO A 508 -8.99 -13.59 8.58
C PRO A 508 -9.39 -14.70 9.55
N PRO A 509 -8.80 -14.76 10.76
CA PRO A 509 -9.20 -15.74 11.75
C PRO A 509 -10.63 -15.48 12.22
N ILE A 510 -11.28 -16.53 12.71
CA ILE A 510 -12.62 -16.46 13.28
C ILE A 510 -12.63 -15.50 14.47
N THR A 511 -13.61 -14.60 14.51
CA THR A 511 -13.78 -13.64 15.62
C THR A 511 -14.32 -14.34 16.87
N GLU A 512 -13.74 -14.04 18.03
CA GLU A 512 -14.30 -14.47 19.32
C GLU A 512 -15.59 -13.67 19.61
N ARG A 513 -16.67 -14.37 19.95
CA ARG A 513 -18.00 -13.83 20.29
C ARG A 513 -18.10 -13.39 21.75
N ALA A 514 -17.24 -13.92 22.61
CA ALA A 514 -17.21 -13.55 24.03
C ALA A 514 -16.71 -12.11 24.18
N THR A 515 -17.44 -11.30 24.94
CA THR A 515 -16.98 -9.96 25.34
C THR A 515 -16.20 -10.07 26.64
N PHE A 516 -14.90 -9.83 26.58
CA PHE A 516 -14.02 -9.91 27.75
C PHE A 516 -14.01 -8.60 28.52
N LEU A 517 -14.07 -8.68 29.86
CA LEU A 517 -13.92 -7.49 30.72
C LEU A 517 -12.48 -6.98 30.68
N VAL A 518 -11.53 -7.90 30.54
CA VAL A 518 -10.11 -7.61 30.33
C VAL A 518 -9.61 -8.50 29.21
N ASP A 519 -9.15 -7.87 28.14
CA ASP A 519 -8.51 -8.51 26.99
C ASP A 519 -7.10 -7.94 26.84
N ASP A 520 -6.12 -8.64 27.42
CA ASP A 520 -4.70 -8.27 27.38
C ASP A 520 -3.97 -8.86 26.18
N ARG A 521 -4.70 -9.45 25.22
CA ARG A 521 -4.05 -10.04 24.06
C ARG A 521 -3.27 -8.96 23.31
N PRO A 522 -2.02 -9.25 22.87
CA PRO A 522 -1.32 -8.36 21.95
C PRO A 522 -2.19 -8.11 20.71
N ALA A 523 -1.96 -6.97 20.07
CA ALA A 523 -2.65 -6.61 18.84
C ALA A 523 -2.58 -7.77 17.83
N GLN A 524 -3.68 -8.02 17.12
CA GLN A 524 -3.79 -9.15 16.20
C GLN A 524 -2.62 -9.29 15.21
N PRO A 525 -2.08 -8.21 14.60
CA PRO A 525 -0.89 -8.31 13.74
C PRO A 525 0.30 -8.94 14.46
N ILE A 526 0.56 -8.55 15.71
CA ILE A 526 1.66 -9.08 16.52
C ILE A 526 1.47 -10.59 16.74
N ARG A 527 0.25 -11.03 17.09
CA ARG A 527 -0.04 -12.46 17.34
C ARG A 527 0.09 -13.32 16.08
N LEU A 528 -0.30 -12.78 14.92
CA LEU A 528 -0.31 -13.54 13.67
C LEU A 528 1.03 -13.53 12.93
N LEU A 529 1.84 -12.49 13.11
CA LEU A 529 3.15 -12.34 12.48
C LEU A 529 4.32 -12.76 13.39
N ALA A 530 4.06 -13.06 14.67
CA ALA A 530 5.08 -13.56 15.58
C ALA A 530 5.72 -14.85 15.01
N PRO A 531 7.07 -14.96 15.04
CA PRO A 531 7.79 -16.15 14.62
C PRO A 531 7.25 -17.41 15.34
N ARG A 532 7.15 -18.50 14.58
CA ARG A 532 6.72 -19.83 15.06
C ARG A 532 7.87 -20.83 14.89
N GLY A 533 7.86 -21.93 15.63
CA GLY A 533 8.92 -22.94 15.65
C GLY A 533 10.01 -22.67 16.69
N THR A 534 9.72 -21.89 17.73
CA THR A 534 10.63 -21.71 18.87
C THR A 534 10.73 -23.00 19.68
N THR A 535 11.90 -23.27 20.28
CA THR A 535 12.08 -24.42 21.18
C THR A 535 11.03 -24.41 22.28
N PRO A 536 10.27 -25.51 22.48
CA PRO A 536 9.30 -25.61 23.55
C PRO A 536 9.94 -25.39 24.93
N ILE A 537 9.26 -24.65 25.80
CA ILE A 537 9.67 -24.47 27.20
C ILE A 537 8.63 -25.13 28.08
N GLN A 538 9.06 -25.87 29.11
CA GLN A 538 8.13 -26.43 30.09
C GLN A 538 7.67 -25.31 31.03
N VAL A 539 6.36 -25.11 31.11
CA VAL A 539 5.77 -24.06 31.95
C VAL A 539 4.69 -24.62 32.87
N ALA A 540 4.53 -23.96 34.01
CA ALA A 540 3.41 -24.15 34.91
C ALA A 540 2.67 -22.83 35.10
N VAL A 541 1.38 -22.84 34.80
CA VAL A 541 0.50 -21.68 34.95
C VAL A 541 -0.37 -21.87 36.19
N ARG A 542 -0.34 -20.89 37.09
CA ARG A 542 -1.08 -20.94 38.35
C ARG A 542 -1.91 -19.69 38.57
N ILE A 543 -3.10 -19.83 39.14
CA ILE A 543 -3.84 -18.70 39.69
C ILE A 543 -3.44 -18.57 41.16
N ALA A 544 -2.71 -17.50 41.47
CA ALA A 544 -2.16 -17.24 42.80
C ALA A 544 -3.17 -16.52 43.70
N ASP A 545 -4.02 -15.67 43.12
CA ASP A 545 -5.05 -14.96 43.86
C ASP A 545 -6.25 -14.64 42.97
N LEU A 546 -7.46 -14.60 43.56
CA LEU A 546 -8.66 -14.09 42.93
C LEU A 546 -9.60 -13.50 43.99
N ILE A 547 -9.99 -12.25 43.81
CA ILE A 547 -10.92 -11.52 44.67
C ILE A 547 -12.18 -11.22 43.85
N VAL A 548 -13.34 -11.65 44.34
CA VAL A 548 -14.62 -11.34 43.70
C VAL A 548 -15.17 -10.05 44.30
N HIS A 549 -15.07 -8.92 43.58
CA HIS A 549 -15.56 -7.63 44.09
C HIS A 549 -17.08 -7.55 44.11
N ARG A 550 -17.74 -8.14 43.11
CA ARG A 550 -19.20 -8.19 43.00
C ARG A 550 -19.67 -9.56 42.52
N ASN A 551 -20.24 -10.36 43.41
CA ASN A 551 -20.78 -11.69 43.11
C ASN A 551 -22.16 -11.65 42.41
N ARG A 552 -22.78 -10.46 42.35
CA ARG A 552 -24.09 -10.18 41.74
C ARG A 552 -25.25 -10.98 42.38
N ALA A 553 -25.18 -11.21 43.68
CA ALA A 553 -26.22 -11.83 44.51
C ALA A 553 -26.53 -10.99 45.76
N LEU A 554 -27.66 -11.27 46.42
CA LEU A 554 -27.99 -10.70 47.73
C LEU A 554 -27.28 -11.49 48.83
N GLY A 555 -26.09 -11.02 49.25
CA GLY A 555 -25.31 -11.62 50.33
C GLY A 555 -24.14 -12.47 49.81
N SER A 556 -24.37 -13.78 49.64
CA SER A 556 -23.35 -14.72 49.17
C SER A 556 -23.85 -15.58 48.00
N ALA A 557 -22.92 -16.08 47.19
CA ALA A 557 -23.20 -17.00 46.10
C ALA A 557 -22.14 -18.10 46.02
N ASP A 558 -22.53 -19.25 45.48
CA ASP A 558 -21.55 -20.22 45.01
C ASP A 558 -20.94 -19.68 43.71
N VAL A 559 -19.61 -19.74 43.61
CA VAL A 559 -18.82 -19.22 42.49
C VAL A 559 -17.99 -20.34 41.91
N ARG A 560 -17.93 -20.40 40.58
CA ARG A 560 -16.99 -21.25 39.86
C ARG A 560 -16.03 -20.41 39.03
N VAL A 561 -14.78 -20.88 38.96
CA VAL A 561 -13.73 -20.32 38.12
C VAL A 561 -13.37 -21.37 37.09
N ASP A 562 -13.58 -21.07 35.83
CA ASP A 562 -13.21 -21.91 34.70
C ASP A 562 -12.02 -21.31 33.97
N ALA A 563 -11.05 -22.14 33.61
CA ALA A 563 -9.88 -21.72 32.86
C ALA A 563 -9.67 -22.63 31.65
N VAL A 564 -9.27 -22.03 30.53
CA VAL A 564 -8.72 -22.73 29.36
C VAL A 564 -7.35 -22.17 29.08
N VAL A 565 -6.37 -23.05 28.98
CA VAL A 565 -5.02 -22.72 28.51
C VAL A 565 -4.79 -23.45 27.20
N LEU A 566 -4.37 -22.73 26.16
CA LEU A 566 -4.03 -23.27 24.85
C LEU A 566 -2.59 -22.92 24.48
N THR A 567 -1.93 -23.81 23.75
CA THR A 567 -0.58 -23.62 23.23
C THR A 567 -0.45 -24.32 21.87
N GLY A 568 0.59 -24.02 21.12
CA GLY A 568 0.97 -24.83 19.95
C GLY A 568 1.18 -26.31 20.33
N GLY A 569 0.98 -27.21 19.37
CA GLY A 569 1.18 -28.64 19.54
C GLY A 569 2.21 -29.20 18.55
N SER A 570 2.61 -30.47 18.74
CA SER A 570 3.33 -31.22 17.72
C SER A 570 2.41 -31.53 16.55
N GLY A 571 2.36 -30.62 15.57
CA GLY A 571 1.47 -30.68 14.41
C GLY A 571 0.54 -29.46 14.33
N THR A 572 -0.57 -29.59 13.61
CA THR A 572 -1.44 -28.46 13.26
C THR A 572 -2.58 -28.19 14.24
N GLN A 573 -2.70 -28.99 15.30
CA GLN A 573 -3.74 -28.81 16.31
C GLN A 573 -3.16 -28.22 17.59
N PRO A 574 -3.74 -27.11 18.10
CA PRO A 574 -3.35 -26.57 19.38
C PRO A 574 -3.67 -27.56 20.50
N VAL A 575 -2.76 -27.68 21.46
CA VAL A 575 -3.00 -28.44 22.69
C VAL A 575 -3.73 -27.52 23.65
N TYR A 576 -4.82 -27.98 24.24
CA TYR A 576 -5.54 -27.22 25.26
C TYR A 576 -5.72 -28.03 26.54
N ARG A 577 -5.86 -27.31 27.65
CA ARG A 577 -6.27 -27.86 28.95
C ARG A 577 -7.36 -26.98 29.53
N ALA A 578 -8.41 -27.60 30.05
CA ALA A 578 -9.48 -26.92 30.75
C ALA A 578 -9.55 -27.34 32.22
N ALA A 579 -9.86 -26.41 33.11
CA ALA A 579 -10.00 -26.63 34.53
C ALA A 579 -11.23 -25.89 35.09
N THR A 580 -11.85 -26.46 36.12
CA THR A 580 -12.97 -25.84 36.86
C THR A 580 -12.69 -25.93 38.35
N MET A 581 -12.78 -24.80 39.04
CA MET A 581 -12.69 -24.68 40.50
C MET A 581 -14.03 -24.16 41.03
N ARG A 582 -14.43 -24.58 42.23
CA ARG A 582 -15.72 -24.23 42.84
C ARG A 582 -15.52 -23.77 44.28
N PHE A 583 -16.27 -22.74 44.65
CA PHE A 583 -16.22 -22.07 45.93
C PHE A 583 -17.64 -21.81 46.40
N SER A 584 -17.92 -22.14 47.67
CA SER A 584 -19.26 -21.94 48.23
C SER A 584 -19.32 -20.71 49.11
N ASN A 585 -20.50 -20.09 49.19
CA ASN A 585 -20.79 -18.97 50.09
C ASN A 585 -19.88 -17.73 49.92
N VAL A 586 -19.42 -17.44 48.70
CA VAL A 586 -18.55 -16.29 48.40
C VAL A 586 -19.33 -14.97 48.49
N ARG A 587 -18.84 -14.03 49.30
CA ARG A 587 -19.36 -12.67 49.47
C ARG A 587 -18.63 -11.67 48.56
N ASP A 588 -19.21 -10.48 48.45
CA ASP A 588 -18.55 -9.35 47.79
C ASP A 588 -17.23 -8.97 48.50
N ASN A 589 -16.21 -8.69 47.71
CA ASN A 589 -14.81 -8.44 48.12
C ASN A 589 -14.13 -9.61 48.84
N GLU A 590 -14.67 -10.83 48.70
CA GLU A 590 -14.04 -12.00 49.26
C GLU A 590 -12.91 -12.52 48.36
N ARG A 591 -11.77 -12.78 48.99
CA ARG A 591 -10.64 -13.49 48.38
C ARG A 591 -10.95 -14.98 48.37
N LEU A 592 -10.95 -15.59 47.19
CA LEU A 592 -11.16 -17.03 47.07
C LEU A 592 -9.97 -17.79 47.69
N PRO A 593 -10.20 -18.92 48.39
CA PRO A 593 -9.15 -19.75 48.98
C PRO A 593 -8.40 -20.53 47.88
N LEU A 594 -7.62 -19.82 47.08
CA LEU A 594 -6.78 -20.34 46.01
C LEU A 594 -5.34 -20.41 46.49
N ASP A 595 -4.86 -21.61 46.82
CA ASP A 595 -3.45 -21.84 47.16
C ASP A 595 -2.64 -22.15 45.89
N ASN A 596 -2.34 -21.12 45.08
CA ASN A 596 -1.54 -21.25 43.85
C ASN A 596 -2.04 -22.37 42.91
N VAL A 597 -3.32 -22.33 42.55
CA VAL A 597 -3.97 -23.43 41.84
C VAL A 597 -3.41 -23.59 40.44
N LEU A 598 -2.90 -24.78 40.14
CA LEU A 598 -2.34 -25.16 38.85
C LEU A 598 -3.43 -25.35 37.79
N ILE A 599 -3.43 -24.50 36.77
CA ILE A 599 -4.37 -24.58 35.63
C ILE A 599 -3.72 -25.18 34.38
N TYR A 600 -2.39 -25.13 34.27
CA TYR A 600 -1.65 -25.77 33.20
C TYR A 600 -0.25 -26.19 33.65
N HIS A 601 0.20 -27.34 33.15
CA HIS A 601 1.56 -27.83 33.30
C HIS A 601 1.90 -28.64 32.06
N GLY A 602 2.93 -28.22 31.33
CA GLY A 602 3.31 -28.83 30.06
C GLY A 602 4.14 -27.89 29.17
N PRO A 603 4.45 -28.33 27.94
CA PRO A 603 5.26 -27.54 27.01
C PRO A 603 4.45 -26.37 26.43
N ALA A 604 4.96 -25.15 26.57
CA ALA A 604 4.53 -24.01 25.78
C ALA A 604 5.29 -23.99 24.44
N VAL A 605 4.54 -23.92 23.34
CA VAL A 605 5.03 -23.95 21.96
C VAL A 605 4.40 -22.77 21.23
N ASP A 606 5.26 -21.87 20.75
CA ASP A 606 4.94 -20.64 20.00
C ASP A 606 4.10 -19.56 20.73
N PHE A 607 3.10 -19.96 21.51
CA PHE A 607 2.25 -19.08 22.31
C PHE A 607 1.62 -19.83 23.49
N LEU A 608 1.13 -19.06 24.45
CA LEU A 608 0.35 -19.52 25.59
C LEU A 608 -0.88 -18.63 25.74
N ASP A 609 -2.02 -19.12 25.24
CA ASP A 609 -3.31 -18.44 25.30
C ASP A 609 -4.03 -18.84 26.58
N ILE A 610 -4.48 -17.87 27.37
CA ILE A 610 -5.21 -18.11 28.62
C ILE A 610 -6.56 -17.39 28.54
N ALA A 611 -7.61 -18.10 28.91
CA ALA A 611 -8.95 -17.56 29.08
C ALA A 611 -9.51 -18.00 30.44
N VAL A 612 -10.07 -17.08 31.21
CA VAL A 612 -10.64 -17.36 32.54
C VAL A 612 -12.05 -16.77 32.62
N TRP A 613 -13.00 -17.57 33.10
CA TRP A 613 -14.38 -17.17 33.38
C TRP A 613 -14.64 -17.30 34.87
N VAL A 614 -15.14 -16.23 35.47
CA VAL A 614 -15.68 -16.24 36.84
C VAL A 614 -17.18 -16.17 36.71
N SER A 615 -17.90 -17.19 37.18
CA SER A 615 -19.35 -17.30 37.04
C SER A 615 -19.98 -17.76 38.36
N ARG A 616 -21.28 -17.52 38.55
CA ARG A 616 -22.01 -18.17 39.63
C ARG A 616 -22.09 -19.67 39.33
N ASP A 617 -21.95 -20.51 40.34
CA ASP A 617 -22.15 -21.94 40.17
C ASP A 617 -23.63 -22.30 40.38
N THR A 618 -24.08 -23.32 39.67
CA THR A 618 -25.40 -23.93 39.84
C THR A 618 -25.19 -25.38 40.24
N SER A 619 -25.89 -25.85 41.28
CA SER A 619 -25.68 -27.21 41.79
C SER A 619 -25.83 -28.26 40.69
N GLY A 620 -24.84 -29.14 40.53
CA GLY A 620 -24.86 -30.21 39.53
C GLY A 620 -24.36 -29.81 38.14
N SER A 621 -23.84 -28.59 37.95
CA SER A 621 -23.22 -28.18 36.69
C SER A 621 -21.97 -29.02 36.36
N LEU A 622 -21.79 -29.42 35.10
CA LEU A 622 -20.59 -30.14 34.68
C LEU A 622 -19.35 -29.23 34.68
N ALA A 623 -18.17 -29.81 34.90
CA ALA A 623 -16.89 -29.12 34.72
C ALA A 623 -16.67 -28.78 33.24
N LEU A 624 -15.93 -27.70 32.96
CA LEU A 624 -15.69 -27.22 31.60
C LEU A 624 -14.99 -28.27 30.74
N SER A 625 -14.07 -29.05 31.31
CA SER A 625 -13.42 -30.17 30.61
C SER A 625 -14.43 -31.19 30.09
N ALA A 626 -15.39 -31.60 30.92
CA ALA A 626 -16.44 -32.54 30.53
C ALA A 626 -17.41 -31.94 29.50
N LEU A 627 -17.74 -30.64 29.63
CA LEU A 627 -18.58 -29.93 28.65
C LEU A 627 -17.90 -29.87 27.27
N LEU A 628 -16.60 -29.53 27.24
CA LEU A 628 -15.81 -29.48 26.01
C LEU A 628 -15.65 -30.88 25.40
N GLU A 629 -15.39 -31.91 26.22
CA GLU A 629 -15.27 -33.29 25.75
C GLU A 629 -16.56 -33.77 25.07
N GLN A 630 -17.73 -33.53 25.68
CA GLN A 630 -19.03 -33.88 25.10
C GLN A 630 -19.31 -33.13 23.79
N ARG A 631 -18.87 -31.87 23.68
CA ARG A 631 -19.13 -31.04 22.51
C ARG A 631 -18.16 -31.32 21.36
N LEU A 632 -16.88 -31.49 21.64
CA LEU A 632 -15.82 -31.74 20.66
C LEU A 632 -15.90 -33.16 20.07
N THR A 633 -16.48 -34.12 20.80
CA THR A 633 -16.79 -35.46 20.29
C THR A 633 -18.08 -35.52 19.45
N SER A 634 -18.81 -34.40 19.31
CA SER A 634 -20.01 -34.36 18.47
C SER A 634 -19.67 -34.28 16.98
N PRO A 635 -20.41 -34.97 16.08
CA PRO A 635 -20.13 -35.00 14.64
C PRO A 635 -20.10 -33.61 13.98
N ALA A 636 -20.92 -32.68 14.47
CA ALA A 636 -20.99 -31.30 13.96
C ALA A 636 -19.70 -30.50 14.18
N VAL A 637 -18.97 -30.80 15.26
CA VAL A 637 -17.73 -30.10 15.64
C VAL A 637 -16.51 -30.77 15.02
N GLN A 638 -16.51 -32.10 14.88
CA GLN A 638 -15.48 -32.82 14.12
C GLN A 638 -15.40 -32.35 12.66
N GLY A 639 -16.55 -32.04 12.03
CA GLY A 639 -16.59 -31.46 10.66
C GLY A 639 -16.06 -30.01 10.54
N ALA A 640 -15.98 -29.28 11.65
CA ALA A 640 -15.33 -27.96 11.69
C ALA A 640 -13.83 -28.08 11.99
N GLY A 641 -13.44 -28.98 12.90
CA GLY A 641 -12.04 -29.28 13.23
C GLY A 641 -11.26 -29.89 12.07
N LEU A 642 -11.88 -30.74 11.26
CA LEU A 642 -11.28 -31.30 10.04
C LEU A 642 -10.91 -30.21 9.02
N ARG A 643 -11.77 -29.19 8.83
CA ARG A 643 -11.50 -28.09 7.90
C ARG A 643 -10.33 -27.20 8.34
N VAL A 644 -10.16 -26.99 9.65
CA VAL A 644 -9.05 -26.22 10.21
C VAL A 644 -7.74 -27.02 10.18
N ALA A 645 -7.80 -28.34 10.42
CA ALA A 645 -6.65 -29.23 10.34
C ALA A 645 -6.16 -29.42 8.90
N GLU A 646 -7.06 -29.55 7.93
CA GLU A 646 -6.75 -29.70 6.50
C GLU A 646 -6.10 -28.43 5.94
N LEU A 647 -6.58 -27.24 6.34
CA LEU A 647 -5.96 -25.94 6.02
C LEU A 647 -4.55 -25.79 6.57
N ALA A 648 -4.18 -26.51 7.62
CA ALA A 648 -2.92 -26.34 8.31
C ALA A 648 -1.85 -27.37 7.88
N LEU A 649 -2.24 -28.54 7.36
CA LEU A 649 -1.32 -29.64 7.00
C LEU A 649 -0.51 -29.39 5.71
N THR A 650 -0.97 -28.46 4.87
CA THR A 650 -0.31 -28.07 3.61
C THR A 650 0.07 -26.59 3.60
N ALA A 651 -0.14 -25.89 4.71
CA ALA A 651 -0.06 -24.45 4.79
C ALA A 651 1.34 -23.94 5.16
N PRO A 652 1.76 -22.84 4.53
CA PRO A 652 2.92 -22.08 4.97
C PRO A 652 2.68 -21.39 6.33
N HIS A 653 3.77 -21.01 7.01
CA HIS A 653 3.79 -20.63 8.43
C HIS A 653 2.72 -19.61 8.88
N ALA A 654 2.39 -18.64 8.04
CA ALA A 654 1.39 -17.63 8.40
C ALA A 654 -0.06 -18.13 8.32
N ALA A 655 -0.35 -19.01 7.36
CA ALA A 655 -1.64 -19.69 7.30
C ALA A 655 -1.83 -20.62 8.51
N VAL A 656 -0.74 -21.21 9.03
CA VAL A 656 -0.75 -21.96 10.29
C VAL A 656 -1.09 -21.04 11.47
N ALA A 657 -0.43 -19.87 11.60
CA ALA A 657 -0.71 -18.95 12.70
C ALA A 657 -2.18 -18.45 12.71
N VAL A 658 -2.73 -18.15 11.54
CA VAL A 658 -4.14 -17.78 11.35
C VAL A 658 -5.07 -18.95 11.69
N ALA A 659 -4.78 -20.16 11.22
CA ALA A 659 -5.57 -21.35 11.51
C ALA A 659 -5.58 -21.66 13.01
N VAL A 660 -4.43 -21.55 13.67
CA VAL A 660 -4.27 -21.72 15.13
C VAL A 660 -5.04 -20.66 15.91
N ALA A 661 -4.93 -19.38 15.52
CA ALA A 661 -5.73 -18.31 16.12
C ALA A 661 -7.24 -18.55 15.94
N GLY A 662 -7.65 -19.02 14.75
CA GLY A 662 -9.03 -19.42 14.47
C GLY A 662 -9.49 -20.61 15.31
N ALA A 663 -8.64 -21.64 15.49
CA ALA A 663 -8.92 -22.78 16.35
C ALA A 663 -9.09 -22.36 17.82
N GLY A 664 -8.20 -21.49 18.30
CA GLY A 664 -8.31 -20.91 19.64
C GLY A 664 -9.62 -20.14 19.83
N ALA A 665 -9.99 -19.30 18.85
CA ALA A 665 -11.26 -18.58 18.88
C ALA A 665 -12.48 -19.51 18.88
N VAL A 666 -12.45 -20.60 18.10
CA VAL A 666 -13.51 -21.62 18.09
C VAL A 666 -13.63 -22.29 19.45
N LEU A 667 -12.51 -22.68 20.07
CA LEU A 667 -12.52 -23.32 21.39
C LEU A 667 -13.07 -22.37 22.46
N VAL A 668 -12.59 -21.14 22.50
CA VAL A 668 -13.02 -20.10 23.43
C VAL A 668 -14.50 -19.76 23.25
N ASN A 669 -14.97 -19.65 22.00
CA ASN A 669 -16.39 -19.45 21.70
C ASN A 669 -17.23 -20.63 22.17
N THR A 670 -16.77 -21.85 21.94
CA THR A 670 -17.47 -23.07 22.37
C THR A 670 -17.55 -23.13 23.89
N ALA A 671 -16.44 -22.85 24.59
CA ALA A 671 -16.40 -22.77 26.05
C ALA A 671 -17.37 -21.70 26.57
N TYR A 672 -17.35 -20.50 25.99
CA TYR A 672 -18.24 -19.42 26.37
C TYR A 672 -19.73 -19.78 26.19
N GLU A 673 -20.10 -20.40 25.06
CA GLU A 673 -21.48 -20.83 24.82
C GLU A 673 -21.93 -21.93 25.79
N LEU A 674 -21.08 -22.93 26.04
CA LEU A 674 -21.38 -24.01 26.96
C LEU A 674 -21.55 -23.49 28.40
N LEU A 675 -20.64 -22.62 28.85
CA LEU A 675 -20.73 -22.02 30.18
C LEU A 675 -21.98 -21.14 30.29
N THR A 676 -22.23 -20.27 29.31
CA THR A 676 -23.42 -19.41 29.33
C THR A 676 -24.72 -20.20 29.35
N GLY A 677 -24.78 -21.33 28.63
CA GLY A 677 -25.94 -22.22 28.62
C GLY A 677 -26.17 -22.97 29.93
N VAL A 678 -25.10 -23.27 30.70
CA VAL A 678 -25.19 -24.06 31.93
C VAL A 678 -25.35 -23.18 33.17
N VAL A 679 -24.59 -22.09 33.28
CA VAL A 679 -24.54 -21.25 34.50
C VAL A 679 -25.03 -19.81 34.29
N GLY A 680 -25.46 -19.46 33.08
CA GLY A 680 -25.89 -18.11 32.75
C GLY A 680 -24.72 -17.13 32.55
N PRO A 681 -24.97 -15.81 32.59
CA PRO A 681 -23.94 -14.81 32.31
C PRO A 681 -22.84 -14.80 33.39
N SER A 682 -21.58 -14.76 32.94
CA SER A 682 -20.41 -14.68 33.82
C SER A 682 -20.36 -13.36 34.62
N ILE A 683 -19.78 -13.44 35.81
CA ILE A 683 -19.42 -12.28 36.65
C ILE A 683 -18.29 -11.51 35.97
N GLY A 684 -17.29 -12.21 35.45
CA GLY A 684 -16.20 -11.61 34.69
C GLY A 684 -15.46 -12.58 33.77
N LEU A 685 -14.86 -12.03 32.71
CA LEU A 685 -14.10 -12.77 31.72
C LEU A 685 -12.73 -12.11 31.52
N TYR A 686 -11.69 -12.93 31.49
CA TYR A 686 -10.31 -12.54 31.20
C TYR A 686 -9.77 -13.28 29.98
N ARG A 687 -8.97 -12.60 29.16
CA ARG A 687 -8.27 -13.17 28.01
C ARG A 687 -6.86 -12.59 27.87
N THR A 688 -5.88 -13.45 27.62
CA THR A 688 -4.52 -13.04 27.19
C THR A 688 -3.87 -14.05 26.26
N SER A 689 -2.79 -13.65 25.60
CA SER A 689 -1.97 -14.45 24.69
C SER A 689 -0.51 -14.06 24.93
N LEU A 690 0.28 -14.98 25.48
CA LEU A 690 1.68 -14.74 25.81
C LEU A 690 2.55 -15.40 24.75
N LEU A 691 3.40 -14.62 24.07
CA LEU A 691 4.10 -15.10 22.88
C LEU A 691 5.49 -15.66 23.24
N ALA A 692 6.03 -16.56 22.42
CA ALA A 692 7.36 -17.14 22.65
C ALA A 692 8.46 -16.08 22.70
N GLN A 693 8.36 -15.02 21.89
CA GLN A 693 9.29 -13.87 21.89
C GLN A 693 9.28 -13.08 23.21
N GLU A 694 8.22 -13.22 24.02
CA GLU A 694 8.07 -12.64 25.35
C GLU A 694 8.39 -13.68 26.45
N GLN A 695 9.10 -14.75 26.09
CA GLN A 695 9.38 -15.89 26.96
C GLN A 695 8.10 -16.47 27.58
N PHE A 696 7.00 -16.49 26.82
CA PHE A 696 5.67 -16.92 27.28
C PHE A 696 5.16 -16.16 28.51
N GLY A 697 5.69 -14.96 28.77
CA GLY A 697 5.33 -14.13 29.91
C GLY A 697 5.70 -14.76 31.25
N ILE A 698 6.84 -15.45 31.35
CA ILE A 698 7.34 -15.94 32.65
C ILE A 698 7.35 -14.79 33.69
N GLY A 699 6.76 -15.04 34.85
CA GLY A 699 6.61 -14.06 35.92
C GLY A 699 5.20 -13.98 36.49
N ARG A 700 4.97 -12.93 37.31
CA ARG A 700 3.71 -12.68 38.02
C ARG A 700 2.91 -11.57 37.34
N HIS A 701 1.62 -11.81 37.11
CA HIS A 701 0.72 -10.92 36.39
C HIS A 701 -0.50 -10.58 37.24
N GLU A 702 -0.66 -9.31 37.60
CA GLU A 702 -1.77 -8.82 38.42
C GLU A 702 -2.74 -7.99 37.58
N ARG A 703 -4.04 -8.22 37.74
CA ARG A 703 -5.10 -7.50 37.03
C ARG A 703 -6.25 -7.12 37.97
N HIS A 704 -6.77 -5.92 37.77
CA HIS A 704 -7.83 -5.32 38.58
C HIS A 704 -9.07 -4.91 37.76
N PRO A 705 -9.77 -5.86 37.09
CA PRO A 705 -11.10 -5.60 36.54
C PRO A 705 -12.10 -5.06 37.57
N GLN A 706 -13.19 -4.46 37.09
CA GLN A 706 -14.21 -3.85 37.96
C GLN A 706 -14.88 -4.85 38.91
N ASP A 707 -15.21 -6.06 38.43
CA ASP A 707 -16.03 -7.02 39.18
C ASP A 707 -15.22 -8.13 39.87
N PHE A 708 -13.93 -8.28 39.51
CA PHE A 708 -12.99 -9.18 40.16
C PHE A 708 -11.55 -8.70 39.97
N SER A 709 -10.66 -9.01 40.89
CA SER A 709 -9.20 -8.89 40.70
C SER A 709 -8.60 -10.28 40.70
N PHE A 710 -7.54 -10.52 39.93
CA PHE A 710 -6.83 -11.80 40.02
C PHE A 710 -5.36 -11.67 39.68
N THR A 711 -4.59 -12.63 40.18
CA THR A 711 -3.18 -12.77 39.90
C THR A 711 -2.90 -14.18 39.37
N PHE A 712 -2.13 -14.27 38.30
CA PHE A 712 -1.59 -15.53 37.83
C PHE A 712 -0.06 -15.48 37.69
N THR A 713 0.58 -16.64 37.80
CA THR A 713 2.01 -16.81 37.54
C THR A 713 2.22 -17.77 36.39
N VAL A 714 3.27 -17.50 35.61
CA VAL A 714 3.83 -18.43 34.65
C VAL A 714 5.26 -18.71 35.10
N ASP A 715 5.50 -19.94 35.52
CA ASP A 715 6.80 -20.37 36.04
C ASP A 715 7.44 -21.34 35.03
N GLU A 716 8.72 -21.13 34.71
CA GLU A 716 9.51 -22.12 33.97
C GLU A 716 9.78 -23.32 34.87
N VAL A 717 9.59 -24.53 34.33
CA VAL A 717 9.79 -25.78 35.04
C VAL A 717 10.98 -26.49 34.42
N THR A 718 12.06 -26.65 35.18
CA THR A 718 13.25 -27.42 34.82
C THR A 718 13.02 -28.92 34.87
#